data_AF-A0A9W8JHS7-F1
#
_entry.id   AF-A0A9W8JHS7-F1
#
_cell.length_a   1.000
_cell.length_b   1.000
_cell.length_c   1.000
_cell.angle_alpha   90.00
_cell.angle_beta   90.00
_cell.angle_gamma   90.00
#
_symmetry.space_group_name_H-M   'P 1'
#
loop_
_entity.id
_entity.type
_entity.pdbx_description
1 polymer ?
#
loop_
_entity_poly.entity_id
_entity_poly.type
_entity_poly.pdbx_seq_one_letter_code
_entity_poly.pdbx_strand_id
1 'polypeptide(L)'
;MSSRPLFALIIGIDDYTEKAGLPKLKGAVADADRVRHWISTRFHGAQIRSLRNSEAKRSAIIQALKDLSINSAIEHDDPILIFYAGHGTEGDAPKEWCWDSQKIQMIVPWDYRHSVDSGRAVVEGIPDCTLGALLRKLANKKGNNITVILDCCHSGSGTRSDSDTRVRGGLRVGAIPPNLDEDLFDNDNARGAGIRYKFRHHGLSSHVLLAACAPNEEAREHGTSGAFTRALLKVLDKDSVNTAEMTYKDLIDSIEVLPGQTPQCEANDKNRFLFDSKLSDKKPIWIANLKDQQLTIVGAGACYGTSIGSTFAVWRAREDVQNPPLTTVVVNIVKPHESIAPFDMMVGTKFFVAQIKKNPVPQLSIHVPGVIQIMDCFKGLISGNQNQHPLSIFVAKDKALASIGLTYLAEHDEIGFEPLNPEERRQRICHTIPATADDLHGALRHLCHYYYHRDRVNKKPPTVDQVSFSSKFTIGLFKLQETEDEKYVERGRNLNIATTGVELIIGPDNEDDGYGFRITNNTNFPVFPYLFYFDSSNFSIASIYQPVAATKAEAEGCTNFSLGGNEFLTIGYGSAGGTPHSFAISNPDLDQEQGYFRLFLSGRPVDLSYLEQGKISMQSRATFTKKPAAKQSTLWDVITIPVVLKREEMIGIIGSQNDGKSAFIDRLLQSLYGKKIPEPSFETPFIKEYNITLPKLERSFVLVDLPGFQGPNIEGHATVLQVIVEYLGAQYNNGRRFKSLVWCYKISKPKFTAIDELNVNLVKDIAGPNGSKNLMVLTTDWDNGAGVATNVAARTRTVASVVSPLYRYESMENHLKSRFKGVEFKRFGMFKPSDSAGREIMLGSASAEDPLKFIRSLLESKDTTKLQVQHEVCKTRIVAGTTAGRRLRDRFEAEIKKKKESIQALNTELEELDGPGHYKKRLEIQDERRGAESDIAQWKKFLEDIESKTVVGVTPR
;
A
#
# COMPACT_ATOMS: atom_id res chain seq x y z
N MET A 1 27.89 0.36 -25.35
CA MET A 1 27.21 -0.72 -24.60
C MET A 1 27.87 -0.84 -23.24
N SER A 2 27.11 -1.32 -22.24
CA SER A 2 27.48 -1.33 -20.81
C SER A 2 28.91 -1.79 -20.55
N SER A 3 29.60 -1.14 -19.61
CA SER A 3 30.95 -1.52 -19.14
C SER A 3 30.97 -2.74 -18.23
N ARG A 4 29.82 -3.40 -18.02
CA ARG A 4 29.63 -4.55 -17.14
C ARG A 4 29.63 -5.86 -17.93
N PRO A 5 30.18 -6.96 -17.39
CA PRO A 5 30.21 -8.26 -18.05
C PRO A 5 28.80 -8.86 -18.16
N LEU A 6 28.44 -9.41 -19.33
CA LEU A 6 27.19 -10.12 -19.56
C LEU A 6 27.33 -11.60 -19.16
N PHE A 7 26.39 -12.11 -18.38
CA PHE A 7 26.32 -13.53 -18.02
C PHE A 7 25.17 -14.20 -18.76
N ALA A 8 25.43 -15.33 -19.41
CA ALA A 8 24.42 -15.99 -20.24
C ALA A 8 24.32 -17.50 -19.99
N LEU A 9 23.09 -18.00 -19.93
CA LEU A 9 22.74 -19.42 -20.03
C LEU A 9 22.01 -19.64 -21.35
N ILE A 10 22.58 -20.44 -22.24
CA ILE A 10 22.07 -20.64 -23.60
C ILE A 10 21.79 -22.13 -23.84
N ILE A 11 20.54 -22.48 -24.09
CA ILE A 11 20.05 -23.85 -24.18
C ILE A 11 19.44 -24.08 -25.58
N GLY A 12 19.84 -25.18 -26.23
CA GLY A 12 19.32 -25.58 -27.54
C GLY A 12 19.16 -27.10 -27.64
N ILE A 13 17.97 -27.58 -27.99
CA ILE A 13 17.66 -29.02 -28.00
C ILE A 13 16.97 -29.40 -29.32
N ASP A 14 17.66 -30.16 -30.17
CA ASP A 14 17.12 -30.73 -31.41
C ASP A 14 16.82 -32.23 -31.28
N ASP A 15 17.73 -32.96 -30.64
CA ASP A 15 17.76 -34.42 -30.65
C ASP A 15 16.95 -35.06 -29.51
N TYR A 16 15.65 -34.77 -29.45
CA TYR A 16 14.76 -35.43 -28.49
C TYR A 16 14.71 -36.94 -28.71
N THR A 17 14.79 -37.69 -27.61
CA THR A 17 14.76 -39.16 -27.67
C THR A 17 13.38 -39.69 -28.07
N GLU A 18 13.31 -40.87 -28.66
CA GLU A 18 12.03 -41.52 -29.02
C GLU A 18 11.08 -41.66 -27.80
N LYS A 19 11.65 -41.84 -26.60
CA LYS A 19 10.91 -41.92 -25.33
C LYS A 19 10.18 -40.64 -24.96
N ALA A 20 10.65 -39.49 -25.43
CA ALA A 20 9.99 -38.20 -25.19
C ALA A 20 8.64 -38.10 -25.93
N GLY A 21 8.42 -38.93 -26.97
CA GLY A 21 7.21 -38.86 -27.80
C GLY A 21 7.12 -37.58 -28.64
N LEU A 22 8.26 -36.90 -28.83
CA LEU A 22 8.36 -35.63 -29.54
C LEU A 22 9.20 -35.80 -30.81
N PRO A 23 8.82 -35.13 -31.92
CA PRO A 23 9.64 -35.15 -33.12
C PRO A 23 10.96 -34.42 -32.87
N LYS A 24 12.06 -34.91 -33.47
CA LYS A 24 13.33 -34.16 -33.47
C LYS A 24 13.14 -32.79 -34.13
N LEU A 25 13.83 -31.78 -33.64
CA LEU A 25 13.92 -30.46 -34.27
C LEU A 25 15.18 -30.38 -35.15
N LYS A 26 15.34 -29.30 -35.92
CA LYS A 26 16.51 -29.07 -36.79
C LYS A 26 17.20 -27.74 -36.55
N GLY A 27 16.55 -26.80 -35.87
CA GLY A 27 17.00 -25.41 -35.76
C GLY A 27 17.33 -24.94 -34.36
N ALA A 28 17.02 -25.70 -33.32
CA ALA A 28 17.11 -25.23 -31.94
C ALA A 28 18.57 -25.11 -31.46
N VAL A 29 19.43 -26.07 -31.80
CA VAL A 29 20.88 -25.99 -31.52
C VAL A 29 21.50 -24.86 -32.34
N ALA A 30 21.15 -24.77 -33.63
CA ALA A 30 21.67 -23.74 -34.51
C ALA A 30 21.27 -22.32 -34.06
N ASP A 31 20.05 -22.15 -33.54
CA ASP A 31 19.58 -20.89 -32.93
C ASP A 31 20.40 -20.53 -31.69
N ALA A 32 20.56 -21.48 -30.77
CA ALA A 32 21.35 -21.30 -29.57
C ALA A 32 22.81 -20.93 -29.90
N ASP A 33 23.41 -21.52 -30.93
CA ASP A 33 24.77 -21.21 -31.37
C ASP A 33 24.88 -19.84 -32.05
N ARG A 34 23.87 -19.42 -32.81
CA ARG A 34 23.81 -18.05 -33.37
C ARG A 34 23.70 -17.00 -32.27
N VAL A 35 22.86 -17.21 -31.26
CA VAL A 35 22.74 -16.30 -30.11
C VAL A 35 24.05 -16.23 -29.33
N ARG A 36 24.70 -17.38 -29.10
CA ARG A 36 26.04 -17.44 -28.48
C ARG A 36 27.07 -16.63 -29.28
N HIS A 37 27.09 -16.79 -30.60
CA HIS A 37 28.02 -16.08 -31.47
C HIS A 37 27.77 -14.56 -31.45
N TRP A 38 26.51 -14.14 -31.52
CA TRP A 38 26.12 -12.74 -31.42
C TRP A 38 26.58 -12.12 -30.09
N ILE A 39 26.37 -12.81 -28.96
CA ILE A 39 26.84 -12.34 -27.65
C ILE A 39 28.36 -12.19 -27.63
N SER A 40 29.11 -13.22 -28.03
CA SER A 40 30.58 -13.18 -28.01
C SER A 40 31.16 -12.09 -28.90
N THR A 41 30.47 -11.74 -29.99
CA THR A 41 30.90 -10.69 -30.92
C THR A 41 30.62 -9.30 -30.36
N ARG A 42 29.50 -9.13 -29.65
CA ARG A 42 29.02 -7.82 -29.20
C ARG A 42 29.42 -7.44 -27.77
N PHE A 43 29.68 -8.42 -26.91
CA PHE A 43 30.00 -8.25 -25.49
C PHE A 43 31.36 -8.86 -25.17
N HIS A 44 32.41 -8.03 -25.18
CA HIS A 44 33.74 -8.46 -24.76
C HIS A 44 33.74 -8.86 -23.29
N GLY A 45 34.21 -10.06 -22.97
CA GLY A 45 34.26 -10.59 -21.60
C GLY A 45 32.96 -11.26 -21.11
N ALA A 46 31.99 -11.50 -22.01
CA ALA A 46 30.78 -12.24 -21.64
C ALA A 46 31.09 -13.67 -21.16
N GLN A 47 30.44 -14.09 -20.09
CA GLN A 47 30.54 -15.45 -19.55
C GLN A 47 29.31 -16.26 -19.98
N ILE A 48 29.52 -17.28 -20.82
CA ILE A 48 28.42 -18.03 -21.45
C ILE A 48 28.49 -19.51 -21.05
N ARG A 49 27.44 -19.99 -20.38
CA ARG A 49 27.19 -21.43 -20.19
C ARG A 49 26.25 -21.93 -21.29
N SER A 50 26.69 -22.91 -22.06
CA SER A 50 25.91 -23.52 -23.14
C SER A 50 25.52 -24.95 -22.77
N LEU A 51 24.26 -25.32 -23.03
CA LEU A 51 23.78 -26.70 -22.92
C LEU A 51 23.16 -27.10 -24.27
N ARG A 52 23.64 -28.19 -24.88
CA ARG A 52 23.12 -28.70 -26.15
C ARG A 52 22.63 -30.13 -26.03
N ASN A 53 21.47 -30.44 -26.61
CA ASN A 53 20.94 -31.80 -26.70
C ASN A 53 21.10 -32.58 -25.38
N SER A 54 21.88 -33.67 -25.37
CA SER A 54 22.10 -34.55 -24.21
C SER A 54 22.74 -33.90 -22.99
N GLU A 55 23.31 -32.69 -23.12
CA GLU A 55 23.79 -31.88 -22.01
C GLU A 55 22.65 -31.10 -21.34
N ALA A 56 21.58 -30.79 -22.08
CA ALA A 56 20.42 -30.03 -21.62
C ALA A 56 19.40 -30.92 -20.88
N LYS A 57 19.90 -31.68 -19.91
CA LYS A 57 19.10 -32.48 -18.98
C LYS A 57 18.34 -31.56 -18.01
N ARG A 58 17.22 -32.03 -17.48
CA ARG A 58 16.41 -31.30 -16.49
C ARG A 58 17.25 -30.78 -15.32
N SER A 59 18.05 -31.67 -14.74
CA SER A 59 18.94 -31.34 -13.61
C SER A 59 20.02 -30.33 -13.99
N ALA A 60 20.59 -30.43 -15.19
CA ALA A 60 21.63 -29.52 -15.67
C ALA A 60 21.09 -28.11 -15.90
N ILE A 61 19.87 -27.97 -16.44
CA ILE A 61 19.20 -26.68 -16.65
C ILE A 61 18.88 -26.02 -15.30
N ILE A 62 18.26 -26.75 -14.37
CA ILE A 62 17.93 -26.23 -13.03
C ILE A 62 19.20 -25.82 -12.28
N GLN A 63 20.24 -26.66 -12.32
CA GLN A 63 21.50 -26.33 -11.67
C GLN A 63 22.16 -25.11 -12.29
N ALA A 64 22.13 -24.95 -13.61
CA ALA A 64 22.67 -23.76 -14.27
C ALA A 64 21.97 -22.46 -13.84
N LEU A 65 20.64 -22.49 -13.67
CA LEU A 65 19.87 -21.36 -13.13
C LEU A 65 20.23 -21.07 -11.66
N LYS A 66 20.38 -22.10 -10.83
CA LYS A 66 20.85 -21.96 -9.44
C LYS A 66 22.25 -21.38 -9.38
N ASP A 67 23.16 -21.83 -10.23
CA ASP A 67 24.56 -21.40 -10.27
C ASP A 67 24.68 -19.89 -10.57
N LEU A 68 23.83 -19.34 -11.45
CA LEU A 68 23.75 -17.89 -11.68
C LEU A 68 23.45 -17.12 -10.37
N SER A 69 22.61 -17.66 -9.50
CA SER A 69 22.22 -16.99 -8.26
C SER A 69 23.31 -16.96 -7.19
N ILE A 70 24.27 -17.90 -7.25
CA ILE A 70 25.37 -18.03 -6.28
C ILE A 70 26.73 -17.64 -6.85
N ASN A 71 26.84 -17.39 -8.15
CA ASN A 71 28.08 -16.99 -8.79
C ASN A 71 28.55 -15.64 -8.22
N SER A 72 29.71 -15.65 -7.56
CA SER A 72 30.30 -14.45 -6.95
C SER A 72 30.85 -13.45 -7.96
N ALA A 73 31.07 -13.85 -9.22
CA ALA A 73 31.49 -12.96 -10.29
C ALA A 73 30.36 -12.05 -10.82
N ILE A 74 29.10 -12.38 -10.51
CA ILE A 74 27.93 -11.59 -10.90
C ILE A 74 27.64 -10.56 -9.81
N GLU A 75 27.84 -9.28 -10.11
CA GLU A 75 27.46 -8.18 -9.21
C GLU A 75 25.96 -7.88 -9.29
N HIS A 76 25.44 -7.09 -8.35
CA HIS A 76 24.05 -6.67 -8.37
C HIS A 76 23.76 -5.78 -9.60
N ASP A 77 22.69 -6.10 -10.32
CA ASP A 77 22.26 -5.51 -11.59
C ASP A 77 23.19 -5.73 -12.79
N ASP A 78 24.14 -6.67 -12.68
CA ASP A 78 24.82 -7.18 -13.87
C ASP A 78 23.82 -7.85 -14.81
N PRO A 79 23.97 -7.69 -16.13
CA PRO A 79 23.01 -8.24 -17.06
C PRO A 79 23.12 -9.76 -17.15
N ILE A 80 21.97 -10.43 -17.02
CA ILE A 80 21.84 -11.87 -17.13
C ILE A 80 20.89 -12.21 -18.28
N LEU A 81 21.33 -13.05 -19.21
CA LEU A 81 20.54 -13.53 -20.34
C LEU A 81 20.33 -15.05 -20.26
N ILE A 82 19.08 -15.49 -20.30
CA ILE A 82 18.70 -16.89 -20.38
C ILE A 82 18.00 -17.10 -21.72
N PHE A 83 18.57 -17.92 -22.58
CA PHE A 83 18.01 -18.26 -23.89
C PHE A 83 17.67 -19.75 -23.94
N TYR A 84 16.47 -20.08 -24.40
CA TYR A 84 16.02 -21.44 -24.62
C TYR A 84 15.39 -21.58 -26.01
N ALA A 85 15.87 -22.56 -26.78
CA ALA A 85 15.25 -23.04 -28.00
C ALA A 85 15.04 -24.56 -27.92
N GLY A 86 13.83 -25.02 -28.19
CA GLY A 86 13.46 -26.43 -28.09
C GLY A 86 11.94 -26.61 -28.05
N HIS A 87 11.46 -27.79 -27.67
CA HIS A 87 10.03 -28.02 -27.46
C HIS A 87 9.54 -27.36 -26.18
N GLY A 88 8.33 -26.80 -26.24
CA GLY A 88 7.49 -26.54 -25.07
C GLY A 88 6.33 -27.53 -25.04
N THR A 89 5.67 -27.66 -23.89
CA THR A 89 4.47 -28.50 -23.75
C THR A 89 3.52 -27.91 -22.70
N GLU A 90 2.32 -28.48 -22.61
CA GLU A 90 1.34 -28.24 -21.55
C GLU A 90 1.02 -29.53 -20.80
N GLY A 91 0.80 -29.43 -19.49
CA GLY A 91 0.28 -30.50 -18.66
C GLY A 91 -0.87 -30.02 -17.79
N ASP A 92 -1.74 -30.94 -17.35
CA ASP A 92 -2.83 -30.59 -16.43
C ASP A 92 -2.24 -30.20 -15.07
N ALA A 93 -2.69 -29.06 -14.54
CA ALA A 93 -2.32 -28.63 -13.21
C ALA A 93 -2.81 -29.68 -12.19
N PRO A 94 -1.98 -30.15 -11.26
CA PRO A 94 -2.45 -31.02 -10.19
C PRO A 94 -3.47 -30.25 -9.36
N LYS A 95 -4.51 -30.94 -8.87
CA LYS A 95 -5.60 -30.31 -8.11
C LYS A 95 -5.05 -29.59 -6.87
N GLU A 96 -3.99 -30.13 -6.30
CA GLU A 96 -3.24 -29.65 -5.15
C GLU A 96 -2.57 -28.29 -5.41
N TRP A 97 -2.24 -27.95 -6.66
CA TRP A 97 -1.65 -26.64 -7.01
C TRP A 97 -2.69 -25.52 -7.09
N CYS A 98 -3.99 -25.86 -7.03
CA CYS A 98 -5.11 -24.91 -6.92
C CYS A 98 -5.08 -23.76 -7.95
N TRP A 99 -4.66 -24.04 -9.17
CA TRP A 99 -4.53 -23.06 -10.27
C TRP A 99 -5.88 -22.83 -10.99
N ASP A 100 -6.16 -21.60 -11.44
CA ASP A 100 -7.44 -21.26 -12.11
C ASP A 100 -7.47 -21.66 -13.60
N SER A 101 -6.32 -21.68 -14.27
CA SER A 101 -6.12 -22.42 -15.53
C SER A 101 -5.98 -23.92 -15.26
N GLN A 102 -6.70 -24.74 -16.02
CA GLN A 102 -6.58 -26.21 -15.93
C GLN A 102 -5.21 -26.72 -16.41
N LYS A 103 -4.37 -25.87 -17.00
CA LYS A 103 -3.11 -26.24 -17.67
C LYS A 103 -1.93 -25.37 -17.27
N ILE A 104 -0.77 -26.01 -17.19
CA ILE A 104 0.54 -25.43 -16.88
C ILE A 104 1.47 -25.60 -18.07
N GLN A 105 2.16 -24.54 -18.44
CA GLN A 105 3.12 -24.52 -19.54
C GLN A 105 4.51 -24.94 -19.04
N MET A 106 5.24 -25.70 -19.86
CA MET A 106 6.57 -26.22 -19.49
C MET A 106 7.56 -26.14 -20.65
N ILE A 107 8.83 -25.89 -20.35
CA ILE A 107 9.93 -26.18 -21.29
C ILE A 107 10.35 -27.65 -21.17
N VAL A 108 10.74 -28.27 -22.28
CA VAL A 108 11.01 -29.71 -22.34
C VAL A 108 12.52 -29.98 -22.37
N PRO A 109 13.11 -30.54 -21.29
CA PRO A 109 14.52 -30.94 -21.27
C PRO A 109 14.78 -32.18 -22.16
N TRP A 110 16.03 -32.46 -22.49
CA TRP A 110 16.38 -33.56 -23.40
C TRP A 110 16.02 -34.95 -22.85
N ASP A 111 16.16 -35.14 -21.54
CA ASP A 111 15.86 -36.38 -20.82
C ASP A 111 14.38 -36.51 -20.44
N TYR A 112 13.49 -35.67 -20.99
CA TYR A 112 12.06 -35.75 -20.76
C TYR A 112 11.53 -37.17 -21.01
N ARG A 113 10.73 -37.68 -20.06
CA ARG A 113 10.20 -39.06 -19.98
C ARG A 113 11.23 -40.18 -19.80
N HIS A 114 12.50 -39.88 -19.50
CA HIS A 114 13.46 -40.92 -19.11
C HIS A 114 13.14 -41.44 -17.70
N SER A 115 13.39 -42.72 -17.43
CA SER A 115 13.14 -43.33 -16.11
C SER A 115 14.15 -42.79 -15.09
N VAL A 116 13.67 -42.32 -13.94
CA VAL A 116 14.50 -41.77 -12.86
C VAL A 116 14.90 -42.85 -11.84
N ASP A 117 14.04 -43.85 -11.60
CA ASP A 117 14.32 -44.97 -10.67
C ASP A 117 13.52 -46.23 -11.03
N SER A 118 14.19 -47.32 -11.43
CA SER A 118 13.63 -48.68 -11.62
C SER A 118 12.25 -48.76 -12.32
N GLY A 119 11.93 -47.81 -13.20
CA GLY A 119 10.67 -47.74 -13.96
C GLY A 119 9.44 -47.14 -13.24
N ARG A 120 9.58 -46.55 -12.03
CA ARG A 120 8.43 -46.02 -11.26
C ARG A 120 8.13 -44.53 -11.45
N ALA A 121 9.13 -43.73 -11.84
CA ALA A 121 8.98 -42.29 -12.07
C ALA A 121 9.75 -41.88 -13.34
N VAL A 122 9.25 -40.83 -14.01
CA VAL A 122 9.87 -40.29 -15.23
C VAL A 122 10.30 -38.84 -15.02
N VAL A 123 11.28 -38.39 -15.81
CA VAL A 123 11.70 -36.98 -15.81
C VAL A 123 10.60 -36.13 -16.41
N GLU A 124 10.10 -35.17 -15.64
CA GLU A 124 9.08 -34.21 -16.06
C GLU A 124 9.68 -33.00 -16.81
N GLY A 125 8.80 -32.21 -17.42
CA GLY A 125 9.17 -30.89 -17.93
C GLY A 125 9.65 -29.96 -16.82
N ILE A 126 10.06 -28.75 -17.19
CA ILE A 126 10.28 -27.67 -16.24
C ILE A 126 9.10 -26.70 -16.37
N PRO A 127 8.15 -26.72 -15.42
CA PRO A 127 7.02 -25.80 -15.41
C PRO A 127 7.42 -24.33 -15.37
N ASP A 128 6.57 -23.48 -15.96
CA ASP A 128 6.65 -22.03 -15.86
C ASP A 128 6.70 -21.56 -14.40
N CYS A 129 5.98 -22.25 -13.51
CA CYS A 129 6.02 -22.00 -12.08
C CYS A 129 7.45 -22.27 -11.57
N THR A 130 8.02 -23.46 -11.79
CA THR A 130 9.40 -23.80 -11.39
C THR A 130 10.42 -22.80 -11.92
N LEU A 131 10.32 -22.44 -13.21
CA LEU A 131 11.19 -21.44 -13.83
C LEU A 131 11.04 -20.08 -13.14
N GLY A 132 9.82 -19.64 -12.87
CA GLY A 132 9.53 -18.41 -12.11
C GLY A 132 10.09 -18.43 -10.69
N ALA A 133 10.10 -19.58 -10.01
CA ALA A 133 10.74 -19.75 -8.70
C ALA A 133 12.23 -19.40 -8.74
N LEU A 134 12.92 -20.02 -9.70
CA LEU A 134 14.36 -19.91 -9.87
C LEU A 134 14.75 -18.50 -10.29
N LEU A 135 14.00 -17.90 -11.22
CA LEU A 135 14.20 -16.52 -11.67
C LEU A 135 13.98 -15.51 -10.54
N ARG A 136 13.01 -15.75 -9.66
CA ARG A 136 12.80 -14.91 -8.47
C ARG A 136 13.97 -15.01 -7.48
N LYS A 137 14.44 -16.23 -7.17
CA LYS A 137 15.62 -16.42 -6.31
C LYS A 137 16.85 -15.74 -6.89
N LEU A 138 17.00 -15.81 -8.22
CA LEU A 138 18.05 -15.10 -8.94
C LEU A 138 17.91 -13.58 -8.81
N ALA A 139 16.72 -13.04 -9.08
CA ALA A 139 16.44 -11.60 -9.00
C ALA A 139 16.66 -11.04 -7.59
N ASN A 140 16.23 -11.76 -6.55
CA ASN A 140 16.42 -11.35 -5.16
C ASN A 140 17.90 -11.26 -4.76
N LYS A 141 18.77 -12.08 -5.38
CA LYS A 141 20.21 -12.09 -5.07
C LYS A 141 21.03 -11.16 -5.97
N LYS A 142 20.63 -10.99 -7.22
CA LYS A 142 21.45 -10.35 -8.27
C LYS A 142 20.80 -9.13 -8.92
N GLY A 143 19.61 -8.73 -8.50
CA GLY A 143 18.83 -7.67 -9.14
C GLY A 143 18.00 -8.18 -10.32
N ASN A 144 17.10 -7.34 -10.83
CA ASN A 144 16.11 -7.75 -11.84
C ASN A 144 16.56 -7.52 -13.29
N ASN A 145 17.86 -7.27 -13.53
CA ASN A 145 18.46 -7.13 -14.88
C ASN A 145 18.61 -8.50 -15.59
N ILE A 146 17.52 -9.28 -15.59
CA ILE A 146 17.43 -10.62 -16.13
C ILE A 146 16.54 -10.57 -17.38
N THR A 147 17.02 -11.18 -18.46
CA THR A 147 16.29 -11.36 -19.72
C THR A 147 16.12 -12.83 -19.99
N VAL A 148 14.90 -13.27 -20.24
CA VAL A 148 14.56 -14.63 -20.61
C VAL A 148 14.02 -14.61 -22.04
N ILE A 149 14.58 -15.42 -22.92
CA ILE A 149 14.15 -15.54 -24.32
C ILE A 149 13.76 -16.99 -24.56
N LEU A 150 12.49 -17.23 -24.88
CA LEU A 150 11.93 -18.57 -25.11
C LEU A 150 11.49 -18.69 -26.58
N ASP A 151 12.21 -19.49 -27.37
CA ASP A 151 11.85 -19.89 -28.72
C ASP A 151 11.27 -21.32 -28.74
N CYS A 152 10.08 -21.44 -28.15
CA CYS A 152 9.28 -22.66 -28.01
C CYS A 152 7.78 -22.33 -27.97
N CYS A 153 6.89 -23.33 -28.10
CA CYS A 153 5.45 -23.15 -27.89
C CYS A 153 4.83 -24.26 -27.04
N HIS A 154 3.67 -23.97 -26.46
CA HIS A 154 3.01 -24.82 -25.46
C HIS A 154 1.74 -25.49 -25.99
N SER A 155 1.15 -24.95 -27.06
CA SER A 155 -0.01 -25.51 -27.77
C SER A 155 0.41 -26.52 -28.83
N GLY A 156 0.06 -27.80 -28.65
CA GLY A 156 0.30 -28.86 -29.63
C GLY A 156 -0.90 -29.09 -30.55
N SER A 157 -0.79 -28.79 -31.86
CA SER A 157 -1.57 -29.47 -32.89
C SER A 157 -0.70 -30.56 -33.48
N GLY A 158 -1.08 -31.83 -33.29
CA GLY A 158 -0.41 -32.98 -33.91
C GLY A 158 -0.60 -33.06 -35.43
N THR A 159 -0.76 -31.93 -36.13
CA THR A 159 -0.95 -31.90 -37.58
C THR A 159 0.40 -31.92 -38.28
N ARG A 160 0.72 -33.07 -38.87
CA ARG A 160 1.79 -33.19 -39.87
C ARG A 160 1.42 -32.31 -41.06
N SER A 161 2.12 -31.19 -41.25
CA SER A 161 2.15 -30.52 -42.55
C SER A 161 3.34 -31.05 -43.34
N ASP A 162 3.11 -31.42 -44.60
CA ASP A 162 4.09 -32.05 -45.50
C ASP A 162 5.08 -31.00 -46.08
N SER A 163 5.50 -30.03 -45.26
CA SER A 163 6.33 -28.89 -45.67
C SER A 163 7.51 -28.69 -44.71
N ASP A 164 8.54 -27.96 -45.14
CA ASP A 164 9.82 -27.71 -44.44
C ASP A 164 9.70 -26.89 -43.12
N THR A 165 8.50 -26.89 -42.52
CA THR A 165 8.14 -26.19 -41.29
C THR A 165 7.87 -27.17 -40.15
N ARG A 166 8.67 -27.09 -39.07
CA ARG A 166 8.48 -27.90 -37.84
C ARG A 166 7.92 -27.04 -36.72
N VAL A 167 7.04 -27.60 -35.90
CA VAL A 167 6.48 -26.91 -34.72
C VAL A 167 7.31 -27.26 -33.48
N ARG A 168 7.63 -26.27 -32.65
CA ARG A 168 8.38 -26.38 -31.39
C ARG A 168 7.47 -26.63 -30.18
N GLY A 169 6.37 -27.35 -30.42
CA GLY A 169 5.31 -27.65 -29.48
C GLY A 169 5.09 -29.15 -29.39
N GLY A 170 4.98 -29.63 -28.16
CA GLY A 170 4.82 -31.04 -27.84
C GLY A 170 3.37 -31.49 -27.64
N LEU A 171 3.18 -32.81 -27.58
CA LEU A 171 1.89 -33.41 -27.26
C LEU A 171 1.50 -33.11 -25.80
N ARG A 172 0.25 -32.71 -25.58
CA ARG A 172 -0.31 -32.46 -24.25
C ARG A 172 -0.07 -33.65 -23.32
N VAL A 173 0.37 -33.36 -22.11
CA VAL A 173 0.73 -34.33 -21.07
C VAL A 173 -0.44 -34.49 -20.10
N GLY A 174 -0.54 -35.65 -19.45
CA GLY A 174 -1.45 -35.85 -18.31
C GLY A 174 -1.04 -35.02 -17.08
N ALA A 175 -1.69 -35.28 -15.94
CA ALA A 175 -1.48 -34.52 -14.71
C ALA A 175 -0.01 -34.50 -14.25
N ILE A 176 0.50 -33.29 -13.99
CA ILE A 176 1.83 -33.06 -13.41
C ILE A 176 1.83 -33.59 -11.97
N PRO A 177 2.91 -34.23 -11.49
CA PRO A 177 3.00 -34.67 -10.10
C PRO A 177 2.86 -33.50 -9.11
N PRO A 178 2.00 -33.61 -8.07
CA PRO A 178 1.72 -32.49 -7.15
C PRO A 178 2.91 -32.07 -6.28
N ASN A 179 3.90 -32.95 -6.08
CA ASN A 179 5.11 -32.69 -5.31
C ASN A 179 6.33 -32.35 -6.19
N LEU A 180 6.13 -32.07 -7.48
CA LEU A 180 7.22 -31.74 -8.39
C LEU A 180 7.92 -30.44 -7.93
N ASP A 181 9.24 -30.53 -7.72
CA ASP A 181 10.14 -29.43 -7.35
C ASP A 181 9.86 -28.75 -6.01
N GLU A 182 9.14 -29.38 -5.07
CA GLU A 182 8.75 -28.77 -3.79
C GLU A 182 9.90 -28.14 -2.99
N ASP A 183 11.10 -28.69 -3.09
CA ASP A 183 12.33 -28.18 -2.47
C ASP A 183 12.82 -26.84 -3.05
N LEU A 184 12.40 -26.48 -4.26
CA LEU A 184 12.77 -25.21 -4.91
C LEU A 184 11.92 -24.04 -4.40
N PHE A 185 10.88 -24.30 -3.61
CA PHE A 185 10.00 -23.32 -3.02
C PHE A 185 10.45 -23.11 -1.57
N ASP A 186 10.96 -21.93 -1.22
CA ASP A 186 11.50 -21.68 0.13
C ASP A 186 10.38 -21.75 1.18
N ASN A 187 10.56 -22.64 2.18
CA ASN A 187 9.90 -22.57 3.49
C ASN A 187 10.65 -21.56 4.37
N ASP A 188 10.67 -20.29 3.99
CA ASP A 188 11.22 -19.22 4.84
C ASP A 188 10.24 -18.93 5.99
N ASN A 189 10.33 -19.76 7.02
CA ASN A 189 9.63 -19.65 8.30
C ASN A 189 10.18 -18.50 9.15
N ALA A 190 9.97 -17.26 8.73
CA ALA A 190 10.07 -16.09 9.60
C ALA A 190 8.65 -15.61 9.93
N ARG A 191 8.11 -16.13 11.04
CA ARG A 191 6.85 -15.71 11.70
C ARG A 191 5.59 -15.76 10.83
N GLY A 192 4.99 -16.94 10.73
CA GLY A 192 3.52 -17.07 10.71
C GLY A 192 2.79 -16.96 9.37
N ALA A 193 3.47 -16.94 8.22
CA ALA A 193 2.82 -17.03 6.91
C ALA A 193 3.64 -17.93 5.98
N GLY A 194 3.24 -19.21 5.86
CA GLY A 194 3.85 -20.15 4.92
C GLY A 194 3.42 -19.82 3.49
N ILE A 195 4.36 -19.42 2.63
CA ILE A 195 4.10 -19.14 1.22
C ILE A 195 3.91 -20.47 0.48
N ARG A 196 2.66 -20.89 0.28
CA ARG A 196 2.30 -21.99 -0.63
C ARG A 196 1.94 -21.46 -2.02
N TYR A 197 2.16 -22.33 -3.01
CA TYR A 197 2.18 -22.28 -4.49
C TYR A 197 1.39 -21.24 -5.33
N LYS A 198 0.69 -20.27 -4.74
CA LYS A 198 -0.52 -19.68 -5.35
C LYS A 198 -0.38 -18.35 -6.07
N PHE A 199 0.82 -17.76 -6.07
CA PHE A 199 1.02 -16.44 -6.67
C PHE A 199 2.27 -16.45 -7.53
N ARG A 200 2.11 -16.71 -8.83
CA ARG A 200 3.23 -16.69 -9.80
C ARG A 200 3.00 -15.92 -11.09
N HIS A 201 2.16 -14.86 -11.07
CA HIS A 201 2.30 -13.75 -12.02
C HIS A 201 3.33 -12.67 -11.57
N HIS A 202 4.13 -12.95 -10.53
CA HIS A 202 5.32 -12.15 -10.16
C HIS A 202 6.47 -12.22 -11.19
N GLY A 203 6.32 -12.97 -12.29
CA GLY A 203 7.33 -13.06 -13.35
C GLY A 203 7.72 -11.68 -13.91
N LEU A 204 6.75 -10.76 -14.01
CA LEU A 204 6.95 -9.46 -14.65
C LEU A 204 7.86 -8.49 -13.89
N SER A 205 8.05 -8.64 -12.57
CA SER A 205 8.96 -7.78 -11.78
C SER A 205 10.38 -8.33 -11.66
N SER A 206 10.56 -9.64 -11.85
CA SER A 206 11.85 -10.32 -11.67
C SER A 206 12.71 -10.33 -12.93
N HIS A 207 12.09 -10.34 -14.12
CA HIS A 207 12.79 -10.43 -15.40
C HIS A 207 11.96 -9.83 -16.54
N VAL A 208 12.61 -9.63 -17.69
CA VAL A 208 11.93 -9.40 -18.97
C VAL A 208 11.88 -10.72 -19.74
N LEU A 209 10.68 -11.17 -20.11
CA LEU A 209 10.44 -12.35 -20.93
C LEU A 209 10.14 -11.95 -22.38
N LEU A 210 10.89 -12.53 -23.32
CA LEU A 210 10.63 -12.49 -24.75
C LEU A 210 10.22 -13.89 -25.22
N ALA A 211 8.95 -14.09 -25.58
CA ALA A 211 8.44 -15.37 -26.05
C ALA A 211 8.20 -15.35 -27.57
N ALA A 212 8.38 -16.48 -28.24
CA ALA A 212 8.27 -16.59 -29.69
C ALA A 212 6.85 -16.40 -30.25
N CYS A 213 5.82 -16.77 -29.49
CA CYS A 213 4.43 -16.71 -29.93
C CYS A 213 3.47 -16.51 -28.75
N ALA A 214 2.21 -16.16 -29.02
CA ALA A 214 1.16 -16.10 -28.02
C ALA A 214 0.78 -17.52 -27.50
N PRO A 215 0.09 -17.65 -26.33
CA PRO A 215 -0.24 -18.96 -25.74
C PRO A 215 -1.01 -19.92 -26.65
N ASN A 216 -1.84 -19.39 -27.57
CA ASN A 216 -2.67 -20.15 -28.50
C ASN A 216 -2.05 -20.32 -29.90
N GLU A 217 -0.81 -19.92 -30.08
CA GLU A 217 -0.08 -20.00 -31.36
C GLU A 217 1.06 -21.03 -31.30
N GLU A 218 1.64 -21.32 -32.46
CA GLU A 218 2.69 -22.33 -32.61
C GLU A 218 4.01 -21.69 -33.02
N ALA A 219 5.05 -21.89 -32.21
CA ALA A 219 6.41 -21.53 -32.58
C ALA A 219 6.94 -22.51 -33.65
N ARG A 220 7.50 -21.99 -34.75
CA ARG A 220 7.87 -22.77 -35.94
C ARG A 220 9.33 -22.57 -36.35
N GLU A 221 9.93 -23.66 -36.80
CA GLU A 221 11.19 -23.68 -37.52
C GLU A 221 10.96 -23.51 -39.02
N HIS A 222 11.78 -22.68 -39.67
CA HIS A 222 11.87 -22.60 -41.12
C HIS A 222 13.30 -22.97 -41.53
N GLY A 223 13.49 -24.13 -42.15
CA GLY A 223 14.82 -24.65 -42.47
C GLY A 223 15.62 -25.02 -41.21
N THR A 224 16.72 -24.30 -40.95
CA THR A 224 17.66 -24.56 -39.83
C THR A 224 17.56 -23.54 -38.70
N SER A 225 16.44 -22.81 -38.58
CA SER A 225 16.25 -21.76 -37.57
C SER A 225 14.78 -21.59 -37.17
N GLY A 226 14.53 -21.25 -35.91
CA GLY A 226 13.26 -20.74 -35.42
C GLY A 226 12.92 -19.41 -36.10
N ALA A 227 11.66 -19.24 -36.49
CA ALA A 227 11.19 -18.03 -37.14
C ALA A 227 11.45 -16.79 -36.25
N PHE A 228 11.21 -16.93 -34.95
CA PHE A 228 11.43 -15.90 -33.96
C PHE A 228 12.92 -15.58 -33.78
N THR A 229 13.77 -16.56 -33.47
CA THR A 229 15.22 -16.30 -33.29
C THR A 229 15.85 -15.66 -34.52
N ARG A 230 15.50 -16.12 -35.74
CA ARG A 230 15.99 -15.53 -36.99
C ARG A 230 15.62 -14.05 -37.10
N ALA A 231 14.35 -13.73 -36.85
CA ALA A 231 13.85 -12.35 -36.96
C ALA A 231 14.39 -11.45 -35.85
N LEU A 232 14.54 -11.98 -34.64
CA LEU A 232 15.16 -11.30 -33.50
C LEU A 232 16.61 -10.92 -33.81
N LEU A 233 17.43 -11.88 -34.25
CA LEU A 233 18.85 -11.64 -34.57
C LEU A 233 18.98 -10.69 -35.77
N LYS A 234 18.12 -10.79 -36.79
CA LYS A 234 18.09 -9.84 -37.91
C LYS A 234 17.87 -8.38 -37.47
N VAL A 235 17.22 -8.14 -36.33
CA VAL A 235 17.08 -6.80 -35.75
C VAL A 235 18.32 -6.42 -34.95
N LEU A 236 18.81 -7.34 -34.11
CA LEU A 236 19.94 -7.10 -33.20
C LEU A 236 21.30 -6.97 -33.91
N ASP A 237 21.44 -7.55 -35.10
CA ASP A 237 22.68 -7.62 -35.88
C ASP A 237 22.77 -6.56 -37.00
N LYS A 238 21.82 -5.62 -37.05
CA LYS A 238 21.88 -4.49 -38.00
C LYS A 238 22.88 -3.45 -37.53
N ASP A 239 23.88 -3.16 -38.37
CA ASP A 239 24.90 -2.13 -38.14
C ASP A 239 24.31 -0.73 -37.86
N SER A 240 23.12 -0.43 -38.37
CA SER A 240 22.42 0.84 -38.15
C SER A 240 21.68 0.94 -36.81
N VAL A 241 21.56 -0.15 -36.06
CA VAL A 241 20.82 -0.19 -34.79
C VAL A 241 21.79 -0.08 -33.62
N ASN A 242 21.76 1.06 -32.92
CA ASN A 242 22.49 1.21 -31.66
C ASN A 242 21.74 0.48 -30.53
N THR A 243 22.10 -0.79 -30.31
CA THR A 243 21.56 -1.64 -29.25
C THR A 243 21.75 -1.07 -27.84
N ALA A 244 22.70 -0.17 -27.62
CA ALA A 244 22.86 0.53 -26.33
C ALA A 244 21.76 1.57 -26.05
N GLU A 245 20.99 1.95 -27.07
CA GLU A 245 19.92 2.93 -26.97
C GLU A 245 18.55 2.36 -27.35
N MET A 246 18.46 1.03 -27.46
CA MET A 246 17.26 0.29 -27.81
C MET A 246 16.61 -0.27 -26.55
N THR A 247 15.28 -0.20 -26.43
CA THR A 247 14.54 -0.84 -25.33
C THR A 247 14.06 -2.24 -25.72
N TYR A 248 13.70 -3.09 -24.75
CA TYR A 248 13.10 -4.42 -25.04
C TYR A 248 11.82 -4.30 -25.87
N LYS A 249 11.04 -3.25 -25.63
CA LYS A 249 9.87 -2.93 -26.42
C LYS A 249 10.19 -2.49 -27.84
N ASP A 250 11.18 -1.61 -28.03
CA ASP A 250 11.64 -1.23 -29.37
C ASP A 250 12.13 -2.45 -30.15
N LEU A 251 12.81 -3.39 -29.49
CA LEU A 251 13.28 -4.64 -30.08
C LEU A 251 12.13 -5.46 -30.62
N ILE A 252 11.14 -5.76 -29.79
CA ILE A 252 9.99 -6.59 -30.16
C ILE A 252 9.12 -5.90 -31.21
N ASP A 253 8.94 -4.58 -31.13
CA ASP A 253 8.23 -3.80 -32.16
C ASP A 253 8.97 -3.75 -33.51
N SER A 254 10.28 -4.00 -33.52
CA SER A 254 11.13 -3.98 -34.72
C SER A 254 11.21 -5.33 -35.43
N ILE A 255 10.74 -6.41 -34.80
CA ILE A 255 10.63 -7.73 -35.41
C ILE A 255 9.64 -7.69 -36.57
N GLU A 256 9.98 -8.35 -37.67
CA GLU A 256 9.10 -8.47 -38.83
C GLU A 256 7.87 -9.31 -38.51
N VAL A 257 6.77 -9.11 -39.24
CA VAL A 257 5.55 -9.91 -39.04
C VAL A 257 5.86 -11.36 -39.39
N LEU A 258 5.64 -12.27 -38.43
CA LEU A 258 5.82 -13.70 -38.61
C LEU A 258 4.44 -14.34 -38.84
N PRO A 259 4.18 -14.98 -39.99
CA PRO A 259 2.89 -15.63 -40.24
C PRO A 259 2.57 -16.72 -39.21
N GLY A 260 1.46 -16.57 -38.49
CA GLY A 260 0.97 -17.53 -37.49
C GLY A 260 1.76 -17.57 -36.18
N GLN A 261 2.63 -16.58 -35.93
CA GLN A 261 3.42 -16.43 -34.70
C GLN A 261 3.53 -14.96 -34.30
N THR A 262 3.21 -14.66 -33.05
CA THR A 262 3.16 -13.31 -32.50
C THR A 262 4.09 -13.23 -31.31
N PRO A 263 5.35 -12.77 -31.51
CA PRO A 263 6.29 -12.63 -30.41
C PRO A 263 5.74 -11.75 -29.28
N GLN A 264 6.04 -12.10 -28.04
CA GLN A 264 5.54 -11.40 -26.85
C GLN A 264 6.70 -10.79 -26.06
N CYS A 265 6.41 -9.68 -25.39
CA CYS A 265 7.30 -9.06 -24.41
C CYS A 265 6.54 -8.89 -23.09
N GLU A 266 6.97 -9.58 -22.05
CA GLU A 266 6.34 -9.65 -20.75
C GLU A 266 7.32 -9.16 -19.67
N ALA A 267 7.04 -7.99 -19.09
CA ALA A 267 7.79 -7.38 -17.98
C ALA A 267 7.00 -6.19 -17.42
N ASN A 268 7.32 -5.75 -16.21
CA ASN A 268 6.93 -4.43 -15.71
C ASN A 268 7.80 -3.34 -16.37
N ASP A 269 9.09 -3.63 -16.58
CA ASP A 269 10.09 -2.68 -17.08
C ASP A 269 10.39 -2.83 -18.60
N LYS A 270 9.36 -2.99 -19.45
CA LYS A 270 9.55 -3.20 -20.92
C LYS A 270 10.28 -2.03 -21.63
N ASN A 271 10.29 -0.86 -20.99
CA ASN A 271 10.93 0.37 -21.49
C ASN A 271 12.41 0.52 -21.06
N ARG A 272 12.97 -0.49 -20.39
CA ARG A 272 14.38 -0.59 -20.03
C ARG A 272 15.24 -0.80 -21.28
N PHE A 273 16.45 -0.24 -21.29
CA PHE A 273 17.42 -0.51 -22.35
C PHE A 273 17.82 -2.00 -22.36
N LEU A 274 18.17 -2.53 -23.54
CA LEU A 274 18.63 -3.90 -23.67
C LEU A 274 19.87 -4.12 -22.77
N PHE A 275 19.76 -5.09 -21.87
CA PHE A 275 20.82 -5.53 -20.93
C PHE A 275 21.38 -4.43 -20.03
N ASP A 276 20.58 -3.42 -19.69
CA ASP A 276 20.94 -2.35 -18.76
C ASP A 276 19.86 -2.23 -17.68
N SER A 277 20.21 -1.85 -16.45
CA SER A 277 19.25 -1.57 -15.39
C SER A 277 18.61 -0.17 -15.54
N LYS A 278 19.15 0.69 -16.41
CA LYS A 278 18.65 2.04 -16.66
C LYS A 278 17.42 2.07 -17.58
N LEU A 279 16.47 2.92 -17.22
CA LEU A 279 15.32 3.27 -18.04
C LEU A 279 15.69 4.33 -19.10
N SER A 280 15.04 4.30 -20.26
CA SER A 280 15.29 5.25 -21.35
C SER A 280 14.63 6.61 -21.13
N ASP A 281 15.43 7.67 -21.25
CA ASP A 281 15.02 9.09 -21.18
C ASP A 281 14.61 9.68 -22.55
N LYS A 282 14.58 8.89 -23.64
CA LYS A 282 14.28 9.40 -24.98
C LYS A 282 12.82 9.86 -25.09
N LYS A 283 12.60 11.05 -25.66
CA LYS A 283 11.25 11.57 -25.96
C LYS A 283 10.51 10.59 -26.91
N PRO A 284 9.21 10.32 -26.68
CA PRO A 284 8.42 9.43 -27.53
C PRO A 284 8.35 9.95 -28.98
N ILE A 285 8.54 9.04 -29.94
CA ILE A 285 8.46 9.33 -31.38
C ILE A 285 7.27 8.56 -31.98
N TRP A 286 6.26 9.28 -32.47
CA TRP A 286 5.07 8.76 -33.14
C TRP A 286 5.25 8.70 -34.66
N ILE A 287 4.49 7.83 -35.33
CA ILE A 287 4.32 7.91 -36.79
C ILE A 287 3.16 8.85 -37.07
N ALA A 288 3.35 9.72 -38.06
CA ALA A 288 2.29 10.53 -38.60
C ALA A 288 2.13 10.28 -40.11
N ASN A 289 0.88 10.08 -40.53
CA ASN A 289 0.54 9.83 -41.94
C ASN A 289 -0.05 11.11 -42.54
N LEU A 290 0.49 11.52 -43.69
CA LEU A 290 -0.02 12.68 -44.42
C LEU A 290 -1.13 12.24 -45.39
N LYS A 291 -2.30 12.87 -45.26
CA LYS A 291 -3.42 12.73 -46.21
C LYS A 291 -4.15 14.07 -46.31
N ASP A 292 -4.45 14.54 -47.52
CA ASP A 292 -5.24 15.76 -47.76
C ASP A 292 -4.72 16.99 -46.98
N GLN A 293 -3.39 17.23 -47.01
CA GLN A 293 -2.70 18.30 -46.25
C GLN A 293 -2.88 18.26 -44.73
N GLN A 294 -3.28 17.09 -44.21
CA GLN A 294 -3.45 16.84 -42.79
C GLN A 294 -2.54 15.70 -42.34
N LEU A 295 -1.76 15.99 -41.31
CA LEU A 295 -0.87 15.03 -40.68
C LEU A 295 -1.62 14.34 -39.53
N THR A 296 -2.01 13.09 -39.74
CA THR A 296 -2.67 12.26 -38.72
C THR A 296 -1.61 11.56 -37.88
N ILE A 297 -1.50 11.96 -36.61
CA ILE A 297 -0.55 11.41 -35.64
C ILE A 297 -1.24 10.29 -34.85
N VAL A 298 -0.89 9.04 -35.14
CA VAL A 298 -1.54 7.90 -34.50
C VAL A 298 -0.84 7.54 -33.19
N GLY A 299 -1.61 7.22 -32.16
CA GLY A 299 -1.07 6.97 -30.81
C GLY A 299 -0.86 8.26 -30.00
N ALA A 300 -1.35 9.39 -30.51
CA ALA A 300 -1.35 10.69 -29.85
C ALA A 300 -2.77 11.28 -29.82
N GLY A 301 -3.70 10.57 -29.17
CA GLY A 301 -5.10 10.99 -29.02
C GLY A 301 -5.46 11.42 -27.60
N ALA A 302 -6.75 11.71 -27.36
CA ALA A 302 -7.25 12.12 -26.04
C ALA A 302 -6.97 11.07 -24.95
N CYS A 303 -7.02 9.77 -25.28
CA CYS A 303 -6.69 8.66 -24.37
C CYS A 303 -5.19 8.63 -23.98
N TYR A 304 -4.32 9.23 -24.79
CA TYR A 304 -2.89 9.38 -24.54
C TYR A 304 -2.56 10.73 -23.88
N GLY A 305 -3.60 11.52 -23.56
CA GLY A 305 -3.43 12.86 -23.03
C GLY A 305 -2.94 13.85 -24.08
N THR A 306 -3.29 13.72 -25.36
CA THR A 306 -3.09 14.81 -26.35
C THR A 306 -4.30 15.73 -26.36
N SER A 307 -4.10 17.05 -26.38
CA SER A 307 -5.17 18.06 -26.50
C SER A 307 -4.99 18.97 -27.72
N ILE A 308 -6.07 19.67 -28.11
CA ILE A 308 -6.01 20.72 -29.16
C ILE A 308 -4.99 21.77 -28.73
N GLY A 309 -4.08 22.13 -29.66
CA GLY A 309 -2.94 23.01 -29.48
C GLY A 309 -1.65 22.33 -29.04
N SER A 310 -1.63 20.99 -28.89
CA SER A 310 -0.39 20.22 -28.72
C SER A 310 0.57 20.43 -29.89
N THR A 311 1.86 20.63 -29.62
CA THR A 311 2.86 20.88 -30.67
C THR A 311 3.80 19.69 -30.83
N PHE A 312 3.97 19.24 -32.07
CA PHE A 312 4.87 18.14 -32.44
C PHE A 312 5.93 18.62 -33.43
N ALA A 313 7.20 18.29 -33.15
CA ALA A 313 8.27 18.37 -34.13
C ALA A 313 8.17 17.20 -35.10
N VAL A 314 8.54 17.41 -36.37
CA VAL A 314 8.37 16.46 -37.48
C VAL A 314 9.72 16.15 -38.12
N TRP A 315 9.99 14.87 -38.41
CA TRP A 315 11.18 14.34 -39.08
C TRP A 315 10.80 13.39 -40.21
N ARG A 316 11.74 13.17 -41.14
CA ARG A 316 11.54 12.29 -42.30
C ARG A 316 11.75 10.82 -41.93
N ALA A 317 12.81 10.54 -41.19
CA ALA A 317 13.17 9.21 -40.72
C ALA A 317 13.28 9.20 -39.19
N ARG A 318 13.23 8.01 -38.57
CA ARG A 318 13.34 7.88 -37.10
C ARG A 318 14.77 8.21 -36.64
N GLU A 319 15.73 7.90 -37.48
CA GLU A 319 17.16 8.10 -37.27
C GLU A 319 17.52 9.59 -37.22
N ASP A 320 16.69 10.45 -37.86
CA ASP A 320 16.89 11.89 -37.92
C ASP A 320 16.51 12.63 -36.63
N VAL A 321 15.94 11.96 -35.62
CA VAL A 321 15.40 12.64 -34.41
C VAL A 321 16.50 13.34 -33.58
N GLN A 322 17.76 12.98 -33.78
CA GLN A 322 18.91 13.69 -33.20
C GLN A 322 19.27 14.97 -33.96
N ASN A 323 18.73 15.17 -35.16
CA ASN A 323 18.90 16.37 -35.98
C ASN A 323 17.75 17.37 -35.71
N PRO A 324 17.91 18.66 -36.09
CA PRO A 324 16.81 19.62 -36.05
C PRO A 324 15.58 19.12 -36.83
N PRO A 325 14.34 19.36 -36.34
CA PRO A 325 13.15 18.90 -37.03
C PRO A 325 12.92 19.63 -38.34
N LEU A 326 12.28 18.95 -39.29
CA LEU A 326 11.85 19.53 -40.58
C LEU A 326 10.94 20.74 -40.35
N THR A 327 10.00 20.60 -39.41
CA THR A 327 9.05 21.64 -39.01
C THR A 327 8.36 21.24 -37.71
N THR A 328 7.48 22.10 -37.22
CA THR A 328 6.62 21.84 -36.07
C THR A 328 5.16 22.03 -36.45
N VAL A 329 4.30 21.10 -36.02
CA VAL A 329 2.86 21.14 -36.28
C VAL A 329 2.07 21.33 -34.99
N VAL A 330 0.93 22.01 -35.09
CA VAL A 330 0.01 22.24 -33.97
C VAL A 330 -1.28 21.46 -34.22
N VAL A 331 -1.64 20.59 -33.28
CA VAL A 331 -2.85 19.77 -33.35
C VAL A 331 -4.09 20.64 -33.28
N ASN A 332 -5.00 20.49 -34.24
CA ASN A 332 -6.29 21.20 -34.25
C ASN A 332 -7.49 20.28 -34.01
N ILE A 333 -7.34 18.96 -34.23
CA ILE A 333 -8.37 17.96 -33.99
C ILE A 333 -7.78 16.84 -33.13
N VAL A 334 -8.48 16.46 -32.08
CA VAL A 334 -8.13 15.31 -31.24
C VAL A 334 -9.25 14.31 -31.25
N LYS A 335 -8.93 13.09 -31.67
CA LYS A 335 -9.77 11.91 -31.50
C LYS A 335 -9.28 11.11 -30.30
N PRO A 336 -10.05 10.11 -29.82
CA PRO A 336 -9.65 9.23 -28.72
C PRO A 336 -8.22 8.69 -28.80
N HIS A 337 -7.75 8.45 -30.02
CA HIS A 337 -6.63 7.56 -30.29
C HIS A 337 -5.60 8.10 -31.29
N GLU A 338 -5.90 9.24 -31.88
CA GLU A 338 -5.08 9.95 -32.85
C GLU A 338 -5.38 11.44 -32.75
N SER A 339 -4.45 12.26 -33.21
CA SER A 339 -4.64 13.69 -33.41
C SER A 339 -4.34 14.04 -34.85
N ILE A 340 -4.85 15.18 -35.28
CA ILE A 340 -4.66 15.70 -36.62
C ILE A 340 -4.12 17.12 -36.49
N ALA A 341 -3.14 17.43 -37.33
CA ALA A 341 -2.57 18.76 -37.46
C ALA A 341 -2.50 19.15 -38.95
N PRO A 342 -2.72 20.43 -39.30
CA PRO A 342 -2.45 20.93 -40.65
C PRO A 342 -0.96 20.74 -41.01
N PHE A 343 -0.67 20.31 -42.23
CA PHE A 343 0.69 20.08 -42.69
C PHE A 343 0.82 20.27 -44.21
N ASP A 344 1.41 21.40 -44.59
CA ASP A 344 1.69 21.74 -45.98
C ASP A 344 3.14 21.41 -46.33
N MET A 345 3.39 20.16 -46.73
CA MET A 345 4.68 19.77 -47.30
C MET A 345 4.50 18.72 -48.39
N MET A 346 5.19 18.90 -49.53
CA MET A 346 4.93 18.17 -50.79
C MET A 346 5.69 16.84 -50.96
N VAL A 347 6.44 16.36 -49.95
CA VAL A 347 7.33 15.20 -50.15
C VAL A 347 7.21 14.15 -49.04
N GLY A 348 6.62 13.00 -49.39
CA GLY A 348 6.49 11.82 -48.52
C GLY A 348 5.06 11.64 -47.97
N THR A 349 4.72 10.40 -47.61
CA THR A 349 3.40 10.04 -47.05
C THR A 349 3.46 9.65 -45.57
N LYS A 350 4.66 9.39 -45.04
CA LYS A 350 4.91 8.98 -43.66
C LYS A 350 6.01 9.84 -43.05
N PHE A 351 5.78 10.28 -41.82
CA PHE A 351 6.68 11.11 -41.05
C PHE A 351 6.81 10.56 -39.63
N PHE A 352 7.86 11.00 -38.94
CA PHE A 352 8.06 10.73 -37.52
C PHE A 352 7.89 12.01 -36.74
N VAL A 353 7.17 11.97 -35.62
CA VAL A 353 6.90 13.17 -34.84
C VAL A 353 7.19 12.97 -33.37
N ALA A 354 7.65 14.00 -32.68
CA ALA A 354 7.87 13.99 -31.23
C ALA A 354 7.25 15.24 -30.63
N GLN A 355 6.60 15.11 -29.49
CA GLN A 355 5.88 16.18 -28.83
C GLN A 355 6.92 17.11 -28.19
N ILE A 356 6.94 18.36 -28.62
CA ILE A 356 7.89 19.37 -28.13
C ILE A 356 7.25 20.34 -27.15
N LYS A 357 5.92 20.47 -27.18
CA LYS A 357 5.13 21.23 -26.21
C LYS A 357 3.94 20.38 -25.76
N LYS A 358 3.93 19.99 -24.47
CA LYS A 358 2.80 19.29 -23.86
C LYS A 358 1.61 20.26 -23.74
N ASN A 359 0.44 19.79 -24.18
CA ASN A 359 -0.93 20.30 -24.05
C ASN A 359 -1.15 21.74 -23.52
N PRO A 360 -2.01 22.52 -24.20
CA PRO A 360 -2.75 23.58 -23.53
C PRO A 360 -3.75 22.97 -22.52
N VAL A 361 -3.42 23.16 -21.23
CA VAL A 361 -4.25 23.19 -19.99
C VAL A 361 -4.81 21.83 -19.51
N PRO A 362 -4.57 21.43 -18.24
CA PRO A 362 -4.73 22.21 -16.98
C PRO A 362 -3.47 22.93 -16.50
N GLN A 363 -3.63 24.18 -16.07
CA GLN A 363 -2.68 24.85 -15.20
C GLN A 363 -2.88 24.30 -13.78
N LEU A 364 -1.81 23.89 -13.12
CA LEU A 364 -1.87 23.65 -11.68
C LEU A 364 -2.02 25.02 -11.00
N SER A 365 -3.20 25.26 -10.41
CA SER A 365 -3.42 26.46 -9.62
C SER A 365 -2.75 26.29 -8.26
N ILE A 366 -1.72 27.08 -7.97
CA ILE A 366 -1.02 27.08 -6.69
C ILE A 366 -1.25 28.38 -5.93
N HIS A 367 -1.26 28.31 -4.60
CA HIS A 367 -1.21 29.48 -3.74
C HIS A 367 0.17 29.58 -3.12
N VAL A 368 0.84 30.72 -3.35
CA VAL A 368 2.21 30.96 -2.90
C VAL A 368 2.20 32.14 -1.93
N PRO A 369 2.51 31.93 -0.63
CA PRO A 369 2.64 33.01 0.34
C PRO A 369 3.72 34.03 -0.06
N GLY A 370 3.55 35.28 0.34
CA GLY A 370 4.49 36.37 0.01
C GLY A 370 5.94 36.10 0.40
N VAL A 371 6.16 35.38 1.51
CA VAL A 371 7.50 34.96 1.95
C VAL A 371 8.21 34.07 0.92
N ILE A 372 7.48 33.14 0.27
CA ILE A 372 8.05 32.28 -0.77
C ILE A 372 8.25 33.04 -2.07
N GLN A 373 7.35 33.97 -2.41
CA GLN A 373 7.44 34.76 -3.65
C GLN A 373 8.74 35.58 -3.76
N ILE A 374 9.32 35.98 -2.62
CA ILE A 374 10.56 36.75 -2.58
C ILE A 374 11.82 35.88 -2.47
N MET A 375 11.69 34.56 -2.26
CA MET A 375 12.82 33.63 -2.18
C MET A 375 13.43 33.37 -3.57
N ASP A 376 14.73 33.12 -3.61
CA ASP A 376 15.46 32.90 -4.88
C ASP A 376 15.00 31.64 -5.60
N CYS A 377 14.59 30.60 -4.87
CA CYS A 377 14.02 29.38 -5.43
C CYS A 377 12.77 29.64 -6.29
N PHE A 378 11.92 30.58 -5.88
CA PHE A 378 10.70 30.94 -6.63
C PHE A 378 10.98 31.99 -7.71
N LYS A 379 11.85 32.97 -7.45
CA LYS A 379 12.30 33.93 -8.47
C LYS A 379 12.93 33.22 -9.66
N GLY A 380 13.81 32.24 -9.42
CA GLY A 380 14.44 31.43 -10.47
C GLY A 380 13.43 30.67 -11.34
N LEU A 381 12.32 30.23 -10.76
CA LEU A 381 11.23 29.55 -11.46
C LEU A 381 10.51 30.46 -12.47
N ILE A 382 10.28 31.72 -12.10
CA ILE A 382 9.59 32.72 -12.95
C ILE A 382 10.54 33.36 -13.96
N SER A 383 11.82 33.52 -13.60
CA SER A 383 12.83 34.20 -14.43
C SER A 383 13.23 33.43 -15.69
N GLY A 384 12.92 32.12 -15.75
CA GLY A 384 13.14 31.26 -16.91
C GLY A 384 14.62 31.05 -17.24
N ASN A 385 15.26 30.05 -16.64
CA ASN A 385 16.56 29.57 -17.13
C ASN A 385 16.39 28.90 -18.51
N GLN A 386 17.29 29.21 -19.45
CA GLN A 386 17.22 28.77 -20.87
C GLN A 386 17.23 27.25 -21.09
N ASN A 387 17.47 26.44 -20.05
CA ASN A 387 17.55 24.98 -20.12
C ASN A 387 16.42 24.22 -19.39
N GLN A 388 15.41 24.90 -18.82
CA GLN A 388 14.33 24.25 -18.05
C GLN A 388 13.01 24.14 -18.84
N HIS A 389 12.27 23.03 -18.66
CA HIS A 389 10.99 22.83 -19.33
C HIS A 389 9.92 23.78 -18.75
N PRO A 390 9.07 24.41 -19.59
CA PRO A 390 8.03 25.31 -19.11
C PRO A 390 6.98 24.57 -18.28
N LEU A 391 6.68 25.07 -17.07
CA LEU A 391 5.63 24.55 -16.19
C LEU A 391 4.29 25.26 -16.46
N SER A 392 3.21 24.49 -16.54
CA SER A 392 1.85 25.03 -16.68
C SER A 392 1.26 25.30 -15.29
N ILE A 393 1.62 26.43 -14.68
CA ILE A 393 1.22 26.79 -13.32
C ILE A 393 0.51 28.15 -13.32
N PHE A 394 -0.54 28.27 -12.51
CA PHE A 394 -1.22 29.54 -12.24
C PHE A 394 -1.08 29.88 -10.76
N VAL A 395 -0.52 31.06 -10.44
CA VAL A 395 -0.40 31.51 -9.05
C VAL A 395 -1.68 32.24 -8.67
N ALA A 396 -2.55 31.56 -7.92
CA ALA A 396 -3.82 32.11 -7.46
C ALA A 396 -3.62 33.11 -6.31
N LYS A 397 -4.22 34.29 -6.44
CA LYS A 397 -4.24 35.31 -5.38
C LYS A 397 -5.01 34.83 -4.15
N ASP A 398 -6.13 34.15 -4.37
CA ASP A 398 -6.96 33.58 -3.32
C ASP A 398 -6.62 32.09 -3.11
N LYS A 399 -6.36 31.71 -1.87
CA LYS A 399 -6.11 30.32 -1.45
C LYS A 399 -7.28 29.39 -1.79
N ALA A 400 -8.51 29.91 -1.86
CA ALA A 400 -9.69 29.10 -2.20
C ALA A 400 -9.74 28.65 -3.67
N LEU A 401 -9.00 29.32 -4.56
CA LEU A 401 -8.97 29.02 -6.00
C LEU A 401 -7.78 28.13 -6.41
N ALA A 402 -6.90 27.81 -5.46
CA ALA A 402 -5.75 26.95 -5.67
C ALA A 402 -6.07 25.49 -5.34
N SER A 403 -5.42 24.57 -6.05
CA SER A 403 -5.43 23.14 -5.76
C SER A 403 -4.38 22.77 -4.70
N ILE A 404 -3.26 23.49 -4.68
CA ILE A 404 -2.13 23.29 -3.75
C ILE A 404 -1.69 24.63 -3.16
N GLY A 405 -1.43 24.67 -1.86
CA GLY A 405 -0.80 25.77 -1.14
C GLY A 405 0.64 25.42 -0.79
N LEU A 406 1.53 26.41 -0.88
CA LEU A 406 2.90 26.27 -0.42
C LEU A 406 3.02 26.88 0.98
N THR A 407 3.81 26.28 1.86
CA THR A 407 4.10 26.79 3.19
C THR A 407 5.60 26.71 3.45
N TYR A 408 6.22 27.79 3.93
CA TYR A 408 7.64 27.77 4.27
C TYR A 408 7.83 27.37 5.74
N LEU A 409 8.66 26.35 5.97
CA LEU A 409 8.99 25.80 7.28
C LEU A 409 10.39 26.28 7.69
N ALA A 410 10.44 27.45 8.33
CA ALA A 410 11.70 28.13 8.66
C ALA A 410 12.63 27.31 9.58
N GLU A 411 12.09 26.41 10.41
CA GLU A 411 12.89 25.56 11.32
C GLU A 411 13.74 24.52 10.57
N HIS A 412 13.35 24.18 9.34
CA HIS A 412 13.98 23.12 8.54
C HIS A 412 14.51 23.62 7.18
N ASP A 413 14.27 24.89 6.83
CA ASP A 413 14.55 25.45 5.50
C ASP A 413 13.88 24.67 4.37
N GLU A 414 12.61 24.31 4.59
CA GLU A 414 11.82 23.46 3.68
C GLU A 414 10.55 24.16 3.18
N ILE A 415 10.08 23.74 2.00
CA ILE A 415 8.78 24.10 1.45
C ILE A 415 7.83 22.92 1.59
N GLY A 416 6.75 23.12 2.35
CA GLY A 416 5.64 22.19 2.50
C GLY A 416 4.53 22.41 1.48
N PHE A 417 3.88 21.32 1.08
CA PHE A 417 2.73 21.30 0.17
C PHE A 417 1.43 20.96 0.91
N GLU A 418 0.43 21.83 0.80
CA GLU A 418 -0.90 21.70 1.39
C GLU A 418 -1.95 21.47 0.29
N PRO A 419 -2.66 20.34 0.26
CA PRO A 419 -3.84 20.17 -0.59
C PRO A 419 -4.96 21.12 -0.19
N LEU A 420 -5.43 21.91 -1.16
CA LEU A 420 -6.44 22.96 -0.93
C LEU A 420 -7.81 22.64 -1.48
N ASN A 421 -7.98 21.50 -2.15
CA ASN A 421 -9.29 21.05 -2.61
C ASN A 421 -10.17 20.66 -1.40
N PRO A 422 -11.46 21.04 -1.34
CA PRO A 422 -12.35 20.75 -0.21
C PRO A 422 -12.40 19.27 0.20
N GLU A 423 -12.33 18.36 -0.79
CA GLU A 423 -12.29 16.90 -0.57
C GLU A 423 -10.99 16.45 0.14
N GLU A 424 -9.87 17.13 -0.13
CA GLU A 424 -8.51 16.79 0.34
C GLU A 424 -8.09 17.61 1.59
N ARG A 425 -8.88 18.61 2.01
CA ARG A 425 -8.61 19.56 3.11
C ARG A 425 -8.71 18.95 4.52
N ARG A 426 -7.86 17.95 4.83
CA ARG A 426 -7.79 17.38 6.18
C ARG A 426 -6.39 17.30 6.76
N GLN A 427 -5.35 17.61 5.99
CA GLN A 427 -3.97 17.74 6.44
C GLN A 427 -3.42 19.12 6.02
N ARG A 428 -2.65 19.77 6.91
CA ARG A 428 -2.07 21.09 6.63
C ARG A 428 -0.84 21.04 5.74
N ILE A 429 -0.04 19.97 5.78
CA ILE A 429 1.16 19.77 4.95
C ILE A 429 1.32 18.26 4.74
N CYS A 430 1.34 17.81 3.49
CA CYS A 430 1.42 16.38 3.14
C CYS A 430 2.84 15.94 2.75
N HIS A 431 3.65 16.87 2.23
CA HIS A 431 5.01 16.61 1.79
C HIS A 431 5.86 17.86 1.94
N THR A 432 7.17 17.71 2.20
CA THR A 432 8.13 18.81 2.27
C THR A 432 9.33 18.54 1.35
N ILE A 433 9.95 19.61 0.87
CA ILE A 433 11.16 19.57 0.05
C ILE A 433 12.15 20.64 0.54
N PRO A 434 13.45 20.50 0.28
CA PRO A 434 14.41 21.59 0.47
C PRO A 434 14.00 22.85 -0.31
N ALA A 435 14.27 24.03 0.23
CA ALA A 435 13.91 25.31 -0.38
C ALA A 435 14.82 25.74 -1.57
N THR A 436 15.20 24.81 -2.44
CA THR A 436 16.03 25.09 -3.63
C THR A 436 15.19 25.28 -4.91
N ALA A 437 15.76 25.95 -5.92
CA ALA A 437 15.07 26.18 -7.20
C ALA A 437 14.80 24.86 -7.96
N ASP A 438 15.76 23.94 -7.96
CA ASP A 438 15.66 22.67 -8.69
C ASP A 438 14.68 21.71 -8.02
N ASP A 439 14.69 21.62 -6.69
CA ASP A 439 13.73 20.79 -5.94
C ASP A 439 12.30 21.31 -6.11
N LEU A 440 12.12 22.64 -6.01
CA LEU A 440 10.80 23.27 -6.22
C LEU A 440 10.30 23.06 -7.65
N HIS A 441 11.16 23.23 -8.66
CA HIS A 441 10.81 22.96 -10.05
C HIS A 441 10.43 21.48 -10.25
N GLY A 442 11.23 20.56 -9.69
CA GLY A 442 11.00 19.12 -9.75
C GLY A 442 9.66 18.71 -9.13
N ALA A 443 9.36 19.22 -7.93
CA ALA A 443 8.11 18.95 -7.22
C ALA A 443 6.90 19.56 -7.92
N LEU A 444 6.98 20.79 -8.42
CA LEU A 444 5.87 21.40 -9.16
C LEU A 444 5.60 20.69 -10.49
N ARG A 445 6.64 20.20 -11.18
CA ARG A 445 6.50 19.34 -12.37
C ARG A 445 5.78 18.04 -12.02
N HIS A 446 6.13 17.43 -10.90
CA HIS A 446 5.50 16.20 -10.38
C HIS A 446 4.01 16.41 -10.08
N LEU A 447 3.69 17.50 -9.39
CA LEU A 447 2.30 17.87 -9.06
C LEU A 447 1.48 18.17 -10.32
N CYS A 448 2.05 18.84 -11.31
CA CYS A 448 1.38 19.06 -12.60
C CYS A 448 0.98 17.73 -13.27
N HIS A 449 1.86 16.72 -13.23
CA HIS A 449 1.56 15.39 -13.77
C HIS A 449 0.45 14.69 -12.97
N TYR A 450 0.56 14.70 -11.64
CA TYR A 450 -0.42 14.10 -10.73
C TYR A 450 -1.84 14.66 -10.96
N TYR A 451 -2.00 15.98 -10.79
CA TYR A 451 -3.29 16.66 -10.88
C TYR A 451 -3.88 16.58 -12.29
N TYR A 452 -3.05 16.66 -13.32
CA TYR A 452 -3.52 16.48 -14.70
C TYR A 452 -4.18 15.11 -14.89
N HIS A 453 -3.50 14.02 -14.51
CA HIS A 453 -4.00 12.67 -14.76
C HIS A 453 -5.13 12.25 -13.83
N ARG A 454 -5.13 12.77 -12.60
CA ARG A 454 -6.22 12.59 -11.63
C ARG A 454 -7.52 13.22 -12.14
N ASP A 455 -7.46 14.47 -12.59
CA ASP A 455 -8.64 15.26 -12.97
C ASP A 455 -9.04 15.07 -14.44
N ARG A 456 -8.23 14.34 -15.21
CA ARG A 456 -8.51 14.09 -16.62
C ARG A 456 -9.75 13.21 -16.79
N VAL A 457 -10.78 13.80 -17.36
CA VAL A 457 -12.03 13.14 -17.77
C VAL A 457 -12.24 13.24 -19.28
N ASN A 458 -13.07 12.36 -19.84
CA ASN A 458 -13.52 12.52 -21.21
C ASN A 458 -14.59 13.63 -21.27
N LYS A 459 -14.24 14.81 -21.81
CA LYS A 459 -15.16 15.98 -21.89
C LYS A 459 -16.38 15.75 -22.77
N LYS A 460 -16.36 14.74 -23.65
CA LYS A 460 -17.48 14.32 -24.50
C LYS A 460 -17.57 12.79 -24.42
N PRO A 461 -18.08 12.25 -23.31
CA PRO A 461 -18.10 10.80 -23.11
C PRO A 461 -18.99 10.15 -24.18
N PRO A 462 -18.54 9.06 -24.80
CA PRO A 462 -19.36 8.36 -25.79
C PRO A 462 -20.56 7.71 -25.12
N THR A 463 -21.65 7.57 -25.86
CA THR A 463 -22.87 6.89 -25.40
C THR A 463 -23.00 5.51 -26.03
N VAL A 464 -23.34 4.51 -25.23
CA VAL A 464 -23.68 3.15 -25.66
C VAL A 464 -25.06 2.81 -25.11
N ASP A 465 -26.00 2.43 -25.97
CA ASP A 465 -27.42 2.23 -25.62
C ASP A 465 -28.04 3.42 -24.86
N GLN A 466 -27.80 4.64 -25.35
CA GLN A 466 -28.33 5.89 -24.78
C GLN A 466 -27.83 6.27 -23.37
N VAL A 467 -26.88 5.52 -22.79
CA VAL A 467 -26.22 5.86 -21.52
C VAL A 467 -24.72 6.08 -21.72
N SER A 468 -24.06 6.73 -20.76
CA SER A 468 -22.60 6.95 -20.81
C SER A 468 -21.84 5.63 -20.89
N PHE A 469 -20.79 5.55 -21.70
CA PHE A 469 -19.98 4.34 -21.87
C PHE A 469 -19.44 3.80 -20.53
N SER A 470 -18.90 4.68 -19.66
CA SER A 470 -18.48 4.31 -18.30
C SER A 470 -19.58 3.68 -17.45
N SER A 471 -20.84 4.09 -17.61
CA SER A 471 -21.96 3.56 -16.81
C SER A 471 -22.30 2.09 -17.10
N LYS A 472 -21.77 1.54 -18.20
CA LYS A 472 -21.88 0.13 -18.54
C LYS A 472 -20.89 -0.76 -17.79
N PHE A 473 -20.03 -0.19 -16.95
CA PHE A 473 -19.03 -0.93 -16.19
C PHE A 473 -19.28 -0.81 -14.70
N THR A 474 -19.09 -1.91 -13.99
CA THR A 474 -19.09 -1.91 -12.52
C THR A 474 -17.72 -2.37 -12.03
N ILE A 475 -17.29 -1.79 -10.92
CA ILE A 475 -16.04 -2.13 -10.25
C ILE A 475 -16.34 -2.32 -8.77
N GLY A 476 -16.10 -3.52 -8.27
CA GLY A 476 -16.21 -3.87 -6.86
C GLY A 476 -14.84 -4.06 -6.23
N LEU A 477 -14.74 -3.74 -4.94
CA LEU A 477 -13.60 -4.04 -4.08
C LEU A 477 -14.06 -4.98 -2.99
N PHE A 478 -13.34 -6.07 -2.76
CA PHE A 478 -13.72 -7.09 -1.80
C PHE A 478 -12.53 -7.43 -0.91
N LYS A 479 -12.79 -7.61 0.39
CA LYS A 479 -11.85 -8.30 1.26
C LYS A 479 -11.81 -9.77 0.83
N LEU A 480 -10.64 -10.37 0.81
CA LEU A 480 -10.46 -11.75 0.40
C LEU A 480 -10.32 -12.65 1.63
N GLN A 481 -10.81 -13.88 1.49
CA GLN A 481 -10.60 -14.94 2.46
C GLN A 481 -9.96 -16.12 1.76
N GLU A 482 -8.92 -16.64 2.39
CA GLU A 482 -8.32 -17.91 1.99
C GLU A 482 -9.22 -19.05 2.46
N THR A 483 -9.64 -19.91 1.54
CA THR A 483 -10.40 -21.14 1.84
C THR A 483 -9.47 -22.25 2.35
N GLU A 484 -10.03 -23.37 2.81
CA GLU A 484 -9.25 -24.56 3.18
C GLU A 484 -8.44 -25.12 1.99
N ASP A 485 -8.96 -24.93 0.78
CA ASP A 485 -8.25 -25.20 -0.47
C ASP A 485 -7.26 -24.07 -0.83
N GLU A 486 -6.90 -23.21 0.13
CA GLU A 486 -6.01 -22.05 0.04
C GLU A 486 -6.41 -21.04 -1.07
N LYS A 487 -7.68 -20.99 -1.52
CA LYS A 487 -8.10 -20.07 -2.60
C LYS A 487 -8.60 -18.76 -2.01
N TYR A 488 -8.20 -17.63 -2.60
CA TYR A 488 -8.80 -16.36 -2.25
C TYR A 488 -10.18 -16.22 -2.91
N VAL A 489 -11.21 -16.16 -2.07
CA VAL A 489 -12.58 -15.86 -2.46
C VAL A 489 -13.03 -14.55 -1.83
N GLU A 490 -14.00 -13.91 -2.45
CA GLU A 490 -14.61 -12.70 -1.91
C GLU A 490 -15.27 -12.99 -0.56
N ARG A 491 -14.87 -12.24 0.46
CA ARG A 491 -15.44 -12.27 1.79
C ARG A 491 -16.25 -11.02 2.05
N GLY A 492 -17.52 -11.22 2.37
CA GLY A 492 -18.42 -10.13 2.74
C GLY A 492 -18.97 -9.39 1.53
N ARG A 493 -19.22 -8.10 1.69
CA ARG A 493 -19.88 -7.25 0.70
C ARG A 493 -18.86 -6.44 -0.12
N ASN A 494 -19.33 -5.89 -1.25
CA ASN A 494 -18.59 -4.90 -2.00
C ASN A 494 -18.32 -3.65 -1.12
N LEU A 495 -17.04 -3.31 -0.97
CA LEU A 495 -16.55 -2.16 -0.20
C LEU A 495 -16.58 -0.87 -1.01
N ASN A 496 -16.75 -0.94 -2.33
CA ASN A 496 -17.01 0.23 -3.17
C ASN A 496 -18.51 0.57 -3.16
N ILE A 497 -18.88 1.60 -2.39
CA ILE A 497 -20.25 2.09 -2.26
C ILE A 497 -20.48 3.21 -3.29
N ALA A 498 -21.51 3.06 -4.13
CA ALA A 498 -21.75 3.94 -5.29
C ALA A 498 -21.80 5.45 -4.98
N THR A 499 -22.19 5.84 -3.76
CA THR A 499 -22.32 7.26 -3.35
C THR A 499 -21.07 7.83 -2.68
N THR A 500 -20.25 7.00 -2.03
CA THR A 500 -19.15 7.45 -1.16
C THR A 500 -17.78 6.92 -1.58
N GLY A 501 -17.72 5.97 -2.51
CA GLY A 501 -16.50 5.26 -2.88
C GLY A 501 -16.10 4.21 -1.84
N VAL A 502 -14.79 4.10 -1.61
CA VAL A 502 -14.17 3.10 -0.72
C VAL A 502 -13.70 3.77 0.56
N GLU A 503 -14.12 3.25 1.71
CA GLU A 503 -13.57 3.60 3.02
C GLU A 503 -13.04 2.34 3.70
N LEU A 504 -11.74 2.28 3.94
CA LEU A 504 -11.07 1.17 4.63
C LEU A 504 -10.55 1.62 5.98
N ILE A 505 -10.80 0.82 7.01
CA ILE A 505 -10.22 1.01 8.34
C ILE A 505 -8.97 0.14 8.39
N ILE A 506 -7.81 0.77 8.63
CA ILE A 506 -6.50 0.14 8.69
C ILE A 506 -6.01 0.14 10.15
N GLY A 507 -5.65 -1.03 10.64
CA GLY A 507 -5.11 -1.32 11.96
C GLY A 507 -4.15 -2.51 11.89
N PRO A 508 -3.41 -2.80 12.95
CA PRO A 508 -2.38 -3.84 12.95
C PRO A 508 -2.93 -5.25 12.72
N ASP A 509 -4.21 -5.50 13.04
CA ASP A 509 -4.84 -6.81 12.80
C ASP A 509 -5.26 -7.01 11.33
N ASN A 510 -5.20 -5.97 10.51
CA ASN A 510 -5.78 -5.97 9.17
C ASN A 510 -4.98 -5.18 8.12
N GLU A 511 -3.76 -4.73 8.47
CA GLU A 511 -2.79 -4.11 7.55
C GLU A 511 -2.37 -5.10 6.44
N ASP A 512 -2.33 -6.39 6.78
CA ASP A 512 -2.02 -7.49 5.86
C ASP A 512 -3.28 -8.13 5.22
N ASP A 513 -4.46 -7.55 5.43
CA ASP A 513 -5.67 -8.03 4.76
C ASP A 513 -5.47 -8.00 3.24
N GLY A 514 -5.77 -9.13 2.60
CA GLY A 514 -5.82 -9.22 1.16
C GLY A 514 -7.12 -8.64 0.60
N TYR A 515 -7.01 -7.73 -0.37
CA TYR A 515 -8.14 -7.19 -1.11
C TYR A 515 -8.03 -7.48 -2.61
N GLY A 516 -9.17 -7.63 -3.27
CA GLY A 516 -9.27 -7.88 -4.70
C GLY A 516 -10.34 -7.03 -5.37
N PHE A 517 -10.19 -6.82 -6.67
CA PHE A 517 -11.16 -6.09 -7.48
C PHE A 517 -11.92 -7.01 -8.41
N ARG A 518 -13.21 -6.73 -8.65
CA ARG A 518 -13.99 -7.33 -9.73
C ARG A 518 -14.46 -6.22 -10.67
N ILE A 519 -14.08 -6.29 -11.94
CA ILE A 519 -14.53 -5.37 -12.98
C ILE A 519 -15.49 -6.11 -13.91
N THR A 520 -16.73 -5.65 -14.05
CA THR A 520 -17.73 -6.25 -14.95
C THR A 520 -17.99 -5.36 -16.15
N ASN A 521 -17.96 -5.94 -17.34
CA ASN A 521 -18.31 -5.29 -18.60
C ASN A 521 -19.74 -5.64 -18.99
N ASN A 522 -20.69 -4.69 -18.90
CA ASN A 522 -22.09 -4.90 -19.29
C ASN A 522 -22.37 -4.40 -20.73
N THR A 523 -21.33 -4.24 -21.55
CA THR A 523 -21.48 -4.04 -22.99
C THR A 523 -21.48 -5.38 -23.73
N ASN A 524 -21.87 -5.38 -25.00
CA ASN A 524 -21.84 -6.55 -25.86
C ASN A 524 -20.53 -6.70 -26.65
N PHE A 525 -19.50 -5.91 -26.35
CA PHE A 525 -18.21 -5.94 -27.05
C PHE A 525 -17.02 -5.91 -26.07
N PRO A 526 -15.86 -6.43 -26.48
CA PRO A 526 -14.67 -6.46 -25.65
C PRO A 526 -14.09 -5.06 -25.36
N VAL A 527 -13.50 -4.87 -24.17
CA VAL A 527 -12.77 -3.65 -23.80
C VAL A 527 -11.48 -3.95 -23.04
N PHE A 528 -10.58 -2.97 -22.96
CA PHE A 528 -9.31 -3.05 -22.24
C PHE A 528 -9.36 -2.16 -20.99
N PRO A 529 -9.48 -2.75 -19.79
CA PRO A 529 -9.46 -2.02 -18.52
C PRO A 529 -8.03 -1.79 -18.02
N TYR A 530 -7.75 -0.60 -17.49
CA TYR A 530 -6.48 -0.26 -16.83
C TYR A 530 -6.80 0.39 -15.48
N LEU A 531 -6.31 -0.20 -14.39
CA LEU A 531 -6.62 0.23 -13.04
C LEU A 531 -5.36 0.81 -12.37
N PHE A 532 -5.47 2.05 -11.89
CA PHE A 532 -4.40 2.76 -11.18
C PHE A 532 -4.88 3.27 -9.82
N TYR A 533 -3.98 3.36 -8.86
CA TYR A 533 -4.18 4.05 -7.59
C TYR A 533 -3.40 5.37 -7.55
N PHE A 534 -4.10 6.45 -7.23
CA PHE A 534 -3.54 7.79 -7.05
C PHE A 534 -3.52 8.10 -5.56
N ASP A 535 -2.34 8.29 -4.98
CA ASP A 535 -2.17 8.60 -3.55
C ASP A 535 -2.02 10.12 -3.36
N SER A 536 -3.01 10.75 -2.73
CA SER A 536 -2.99 12.21 -2.50
C SER A 536 -2.06 12.65 -1.35
N SER A 537 -1.50 11.70 -0.59
CA SER A 537 -0.63 11.99 0.55
C SER A 537 0.82 12.21 0.09
N ASN A 538 1.26 11.48 -0.93
CA ASN A 538 2.62 11.57 -1.48
C ASN A 538 2.67 11.84 -3.00
N PHE A 539 1.50 12.02 -3.62
CA PHE A 539 1.33 12.31 -5.05
C PHE A 539 1.87 11.23 -5.98
N SER A 540 1.90 9.96 -5.54
CA SER A 540 2.28 8.83 -6.39
C SER A 540 1.10 8.28 -7.20
N ILE A 541 1.41 7.61 -8.31
CA ILE A 541 0.46 6.89 -9.15
C ILE A 541 1.02 5.49 -9.36
N ALA A 542 0.33 4.49 -8.85
CA ALA A 542 0.72 3.09 -8.96
C ALA A 542 -0.25 2.32 -9.87
N SER A 543 0.29 1.47 -10.74
CA SER A 543 -0.51 0.53 -11.53
C SER A 543 -0.97 -0.63 -10.65
N ILE A 544 -2.29 -0.87 -10.62
CA ILE A 544 -2.89 -2.07 -10.03
C ILE A 544 -3.03 -3.15 -11.11
N TYR A 545 -3.46 -2.77 -12.32
CA TYR A 545 -3.64 -3.71 -13.42
C TYR A 545 -3.50 -3.04 -14.79
N GLN A 546 -2.77 -3.70 -15.70
CA GLN A 546 -2.68 -3.35 -17.12
C GLN A 546 -2.73 -4.62 -17.99
N PRO A 547 -3.42 -4.62 -19.15
CA PRO A 547 -3.43 -5.73 -20.09
C PRO A 547 -2.05 -6.00 -20.74
N VAL A 548 -1.73 -7.26 -21.05
CA VAL A 548 -0.44 -7.69 -21.65
C VAL A 548 -0.26 -7.11 -23.06
N ALA A 549 0.98 -6.79 -23.44
CA ALA A 549 1.30 -6.12 -24.71
C ALA A 549 1.77 -7.11 -25.80
N ALA A 550 0.93 -7.37 -26.80
CA ALA A 550 1.26 -8.17 -27.99
C ALA A 550 1.96 -7.36 -29.12
N THR A 551 2.61 -8.07 -30.06
CA THR A 551 3.22 -7.51 -31.30
C THR A 551 2.19 -7.09 -32.35
N LYS A 552 2.67 -6.39 -33.41
CA LYS A 552 1.87 -5.72 -34.46
C LYS A 552 0.81 -6.58 -35.17
N ALA A 553 0.93 -7.90 -35.21
CA ALA A 553 0.05 -8.76 -36.00
C ALA A 553 -1.34 -8.98 -35.35
N GLU A 554 -1.43 -8.91 -34.03
CA GLU A 554 -2.66 -9.28 -33.30
C GLU A 554 -3.51 -8.08 -32.84
N ALA A 555 -2.97 -6.86 -32.83
CA ALA A 555 -3.76 -5.67 -32.49
C ALA A 555 -4.91 -5.40 -33.48
N GLU A 556 -4.86 -6.04 -34.66
CA GLU A 556 -5.89 -5.96 -35.70
C GLU A 556 -6.95 -7.07 -35.60
N GLY A 557 -6.90 -7.97 -34.58
CA GLY A 557 -7.91 -9.03 -34.45
C GLY A 557 -8.00 -9.86 -33.15
N CYS A 558 -7.12 -9.72 -32.16
CA CYS A 558 -7.14 -10.60 -30.97
C CYS A 558 -7.96 -10.05 -29.79
N THR A 559 -8.98 -10.84 -29.41
CA THR A 559 -9.85 -10.68 -28.23
C THR A 559 -9.26 -11.29 -26.95
N ASN A 560 -8.07 -11.88 -27.00
CA ASN A 560 -7.54 -12.72 -25.91
C ASN A 560 -7.09 -11.96 -24.65
N PHE A 561 -6.94 -10.64 -24.71
CA PHE A 561 -6.50 -9.80 -23.57
C PHE A 561 -7.50 -8.69 -23.22
N SER A 562 -8.67 -8.70 -23.87
CA SER A 562 -9.77 -7.81 -23.56
C SER A 562 -10.72 -8.48 -22.58
N LEU A 563 -11.32 -7.68 -21.70
CA LEU A 563 -12.49 -8.09 -20.94
C LEU A 563 -13.68 -8.21 -21.91
N GLY A 564 -14.15 -9.43 -22.15
CA GLY A 564 -15.26 -9.72 -23.07
C GLY A 564 -16.56 -9.03 -22.66
N GLY A 565 -17.49 -8.94 -23.61
CA GLY A 565 -18.81 -8.37 -23.35
C GLY A 565 -19.64 -9.29 -22.45
N ASN A 566 -20.31 -8.73 -21.45
CA ASN A 566 -21.06 -9.45 -20.41
C ASN A 566 -20.20 -10.38 -19.53
N GLU A 567 -18.89 -10.13 -19.46
CA GLU A 567 -17.94 -10.88 -18.62
C GLU A 567 -17.43 -10.02 -17.46
N PHE A 568 -16.68 -10.66 -16.56
CA PHE A 568 -15.99 -9.98 -15.46
C PHE A 568 -14.53 -10.43 -15.35
N LEU A 569 -13.70 -9.52 -14.87
CA LEU A 569 -12.28 -9.71 -14.56
C LEU A 569 -12.07 -9.57 -13.06
N THR A 570 -11.39 -10.53 -12.43
CA THR A 570 -10.98 -10.42 -11.02
C THR A 570 -9.49 -10.15 -10.92
N ILE A 571 -9.09 -9.14 -10.14
CA ILE A 571 -7.71 -8.66 -9.99
C ILE A 571 -7.29 -8.85 -8.53
N GLY A 572 -6.10 -9.43 -8.32
CA GLY A 572 -5.60 -9.81 -6.99
C GLY A 572 -6.13 -11.16 -6.49
N TYR A 573 -6.94 -11.84 -7.31
CA TYR A 573 -7.48 -13.19 -7.15
C TYR A 573 -8.13 -13.61 -8.49
N GLY A 574 -8.25 -14.90 -8.77
CA GLY A 574 -8.99 -15.38 -9.93
C GLY A 574 -8.32 -15.11 -11.28
N SER A 575 -9.13 -14.77 -12.29
CA SER A 575 -8.79 -14.85 -13.72
C SER A 575 -7.68 -13.92 -14.23
N ALA A 576 -7.46 -12.75 -13.62
CA ALA A 576 -6.32 -11.89 -13.98
C ALA A 576 -5.02 -12.30 -13.27
N GLY A 577 -5.10 -13.21 -12.30
CA GLY A 577 -4.00 -13.53 -11.40
C GLY A 577 -3.60 -12.36 -10.47
N GLY A 578 -2.44 -12.50 -9.84
CA GLY A 578 -1.85 -11.51 -8.92
C GLY A 578 -2.09 -11.83 -7.44
N THR A 579 -1.27 -11.25 -6.57
CA THR A 579 -1.48 -11.30 -5.11
C THR A 579 -2.61 -10.37 -4.71
N PRO A 580 -3.37 -10.71 -3.65
CA PRO A 580 -4.22 -9.74 -2.99
C PRO A 580 -3.45 -8.45 -2.69
N HIS A 581 -4.12 -7.32 -2.87
CA HIS A 581 -3.57 -6.02 -2.53
C HIS A 581 -3.80 -5.77 -1.05
N SER A 582 -2.75 -5.41 -0.31
CA SER A 582 -2.88 -4.83 1.03
C SER A 582 -2.85 -3.31 0.94
N PHE A 583 -3.51 -2.66 1.90
CA PHE A 583 -3.52 -1.20 2.01
C PHE A 583 -2.95 -0.81 3.36
N ALA A 584 -1.95 0.08 3.34
CA ALA A 584 -1.36 0.64 4.54
C ALA A 584 -1.40 2.17 4.47
N ILE A 585 -1.43 2.80 5.64
CA ILE A 585 -1.29 4.25 5.74
C ILE A 585 0.20 4.57 5.66
N SER A 586 0.61 5.19 4.56
CA SER A 586 1.99 5.44 4.17
C SER A 586 2.77 6.30 5.16
N ASN A 587 2.09 7.23 5.84
CA ASN A 587 2.70 8.09 6.84
C ASN A 587 2.18 7.74 8.25
N PRO A 588 3.05 7.30 9.18
CA PRO A 588 2.66 6.93 10.53
C PRO A 588 1.99 8.09 11.27
N ASP A 589 2.27 9.34 10.93
CA ASP A 589 1.70 10.53 11.58
C ASP A 589 0.27 10.86 11.17
N LEU A 590 -0.25 10.27 10.08
CA LEU A 590 -1.58 10.56 9.56
C LEU A 590 -2.62 9.59 10.13
N ASP A 591 -3.75 10.10 10.61
CA ASP A 591 -4.88 9.27 11.06
C ASP A 591 -5.78 8.84 9.89
N GLN A 592 -5.64 9.49 8.75
CA GLN A 592 -6.38 9.18 7.53
C GLN A 592 -5.55 9.58 6.31
N GLU A 593 -5.56 8.75 5.27
CA GLU A 593 -5.04 9.04 3.93
C GLU A 593 -6.17 9.00 2.89
N GLN A 594 -5.97 9.74 1.81
CA GLN A 594 -6.91 9.79 0.70
C GLN A 594 -6.22 9.40 -0.60
N GLY A 595 -6.98 8.80 -1.48
CA GLY A 595 -6.55 8.48 -2.82
C GLY A 595 -7.72 8.25 -3.75
N TYR A 596 -7.43 7.80 -4.96
CA TYR A 596 -8.42 7.51 -5.97
C TYR A 596 -8.04 6.26 -6.74
N PHE A 597 -8.98 5.32 -6.87
CA PHE A 597 -8.87 4.31 -7.93
C PHE A 597 -9.36 4.92 -9.23
N ARG A 598 -8.56 4.81 -10.29
CA ARG A 598 -8.90 5.25 -11.62
C ARG A 598 -8.87 4.09 -12.60
N LEU A 599 -10.05 3.75 -13.11
CA LEU A 599 -10.25 2.73 -14.11
C LEU A 599 -10.41 3.39 -15.49
N PHE A 600 -9.35 3.36 -16.29
CA PHE A 600 -9.39 3.79 -17.69
C PHE A 600 -9.91 2.64 -18.53
N LEU A 601 -10.89 2.94 -19.39
CA LEU A 601 -11.53 1.98 -20.29
C LEU A 601 -11.23 2.38 -21.73
N SER A 602 -10.73 1.45 -22.52
CA SER A 602 -10.50 1.68 -23.95
C SER A 602 -11.04 0.55 -24.81
N GLY A 603 -11.63 0.88 -25.95
CA GLY A 603 -12.04 -0.08 -26.97
C GLY A 603 -10.87 -0.75 -27.72
N ARG A 604 -9.62 -0.33 -27.46
CA ARG A 604 -8.41 -0.94 -28.03
C ARG A 604 -7.27 -0.96 -27.01
N PRO A 605 -6.22 -1.77 -27.23
CA PRO A 605 -5.04 -1.73 -26.38
C PRO A 605 -4.35 -0.36 -26.42
N VAL A 606 -4.11 0.22 -25.25
CA VAL A 606 -3.37 1.47 -25.03
C VAL A 606 -2.23 1.21 -24.05
N ASP A 607 -1.11 1.91 -24.22
CA ASP A 607 -0.06 1.91 -23.22
C ASP A 607 -0.31 3.05 -22.23
N LEU A 608 -0.61 2.73 -20.97
CA LEU A 608 -0.83 3.72 -19.91
C LEU A 608 0.31 3.74 -18.87
N SER A 609 1.42 3.05 -19.12
CA SER A 609 2.56 2.99 -18.18
C SER A 609 3.11 4.37 -17.83
N TYR A 610 3.05 5.34 -18.77
CA TYR A 610 3.44 6.73 -18.56
C TYR A 610 2.75 7.44 -17.38
N LEU A 611 1.59 6.93 -16.93
CA LEU A 611 0.85 7.47 -15.79
C LEU A 611 1.57 7.20 -14.47
N GLU A 612 2.35 6.11 -14.39
CA GLU A 612 3.01 5.71 -13.17
C GLU A 612 4.06 6.73 -12.74
N GLN A 613 4.01 7.10 -11.48
CA GLN A 613 5.03 7.92 -10.85
C GLN A 613 5.19 7.58 -9.37
N GLY A 614 6.43 7.59 -8.89
CA GLY A 614 6.76 7.41 -7.48
C GLY A 614 6.40 8.63 -6.62
N LYS A 615 6.91 8.65 -5.38
CA LYS A 615 6.78 9.80 -4.48
C LYS A 615 7.61 10.98 -5.00
N ILE A 616 7.24 12.21 -4.63
CA ILE A 616 8.08 13.40 -4.86
C ILE A 616 9.48 13.11 -4.25
N SER A 617 10.53 13.12 -5.10
CA SER A 617 11.95 12.72 -4.89
C SER A 617 12.43 11.45 -5.63
N MET A 618 11.54 10.54 -6.03
CA MET A 618 11.91 9.38 -6.87
C MET A 618 11.74 9.72 -8.35
N GLN A 619 12.84 9.71 -9.11
CA GLN A 619 12.78 9.89 -10.56
C GLN A 619 12.24 8.62 -11.23
N SER A 620 10.91 8.49 -11.32
CA SER A 620 10.27 7.54 -12.22
C SER A 620 9.80 8.29 -13.46
N ARG A 621 10.41 7.99 -14.61
CA ARG A 621 9.96 8.50 -15.91
C ARG A 621 9.49 7.33 -16.73
N ALA A 622 8.17 7.16 -16.76
CA ALA A 622 7.59 6.19 -17.65
C ALA A 622 7.58 6.71 -19.10
N THR A 623 7.94 5.83 -20.03
CA THR A 623 8.23 6.13 -21.44
C THR A 623 7.12 5.55 -22.33
N PHE A 624 6.64 6.36 -23.27
CA PHE A 624 5.62 5.97 -24.23
C PHE A 624 6.24 5.49 -25.54
N THR A 625 5.81 4.33 -26.04
CA THR A 625 5.97 3.98 -27.47
C THR A 625 4.83 3.07 -27.90
N LYS A 626 4.10 3.38 -28.97
CA LYS A 626 3.45 2.37 -29.84
C LYS A 626 2.90 3.01 -31.13
N LYS A 627 2.94 2.23 -32.21
CA LYS A 627 2.62 2.56 -33.62
C LYS A 627 1.17 2.20 -34.00
N PRO A 628 0.65 2.64 -35.17
CA PRO A 628 -0.77 2.59 -35.55
C PRO A 628 -1.31 1.17 -35.80
N ALA A 629 -2.59 0.95 -35.53
CA ALA A 629 -3.43 -0.07 -36.17
C ALA A 629 -4.73 0.60 -36.68
N ALA A 630 -5.23 0.14 -37.83
CA ALA A 630 -6.34 0.74 -38.57
C ALA A 630 -7.74 0.38 -38.00
N LYS A 631 -8.72 1.20 -38.41
CA LYS A 631 -10.17 1.23 -38.10
C LYS A 631 -10.77 0.01 -37.35
N GLN A 632 -10.96 0.17 -36.04
CA GLN A 632 -12.06 -0.39 -35.24
C GLN A 632 -12.26 0.46 -33.95
N SER A 633 -13.48 0.45 -33.40
CA SER A 633 -14.04 1.19 -32.23
C SER A 633 -13.20 2.29 -31.56
N THR A 634 -13.64 3.56 -31.67
CA THR A 634 -12.95 4.75 -31.13
C THR A 634 -13.32 5.10 -29.68
N LEU A 635 -13.68 4.15 -28.82
CA LEU A 635 -14.28 4.47 -27.51
C LEU A 635 -13.24 4.52 -26.38
N TRP A 636 -13.29 5.57 -25.55
CA TRP A 636 -12.59 5.62 -24.26
C TRP A 636 -13.40 6.40 -23.22
N ASP A 637 -13.27 6.00 -21.96
CA ASP A 637 -13.82 6.75 -20.82
C ASP A 637 -13.04 6.38 -19.54
N VAL A 638 -13.40 6.99 -18.41
CA VAL A 638 -12.75 6.73 -17.13
C VAL A 638 -13.75 6.76 -15.96
N ILE A 639 -13.60 5.81 -15.05
CA ILE A 639 -14.31 5.77 -13.76
C ILE A 639 -13.31 6.16 -12.66
N THR A 640 -13.73 7.06 -11.78
CA THR A 640 -12.94 7.50 -10.62
C THR A 640 -13.68 7.13 -9.35
N ILE A 641 -13.02 6.44 -8.43
CA ILE A 641 -13.57 6.01 -7.15
C ILE A 641 -12.72 6.67 -6.06
N PRO A 642 -13.29 7.53 -5.19
CA PRO A 642 -12.56 8.06 -4.06
C PRO A 642 -12.27 6.95 -3.06
N VAL A 643 -11.07 7.00 -2.48
CA VAL A 643 -10.58 6.04 -1.49
C VAL A 643 -10.17 6.80 -0.25
N VAL A 644 -10.61 6.31 0.89
CA VAL A 644 -10.28 6.85 2.20
C VAL A 644 -9.74 5.71 3.06
N LEU A 645 -8.47 5.79 3.43
CA LEU A 645 -7.86 4.89 4.40
C LEU A 645 -7.88 5.59 5.76
N LYS A 646 -8.55 5.05 6.76
CA LYS A 646 -8.61 5.59 8.13
C LYS A 646 -7.94 4.66 9.10
N ARG A 647 -7.21 5.19 10.07
CA ARG A 647 -6.76 4.37 11.19
C ARG A 647 -7.95 3.89 12.02
N GLU A 648 -7.81 2.71 12.56
CA GLU A 648 -8.70 2.20 13.60
C GLU A 648 -8.76 3.18 14.79
N GLU A 649 -9.97 3.59 15.16
CA GLU A 649 -10.19 4.54 16.25
C GLU A 649 -10.27 3.79 17.59
N MET A 650 -9.52 4.24 18.59
CA MET A 650 -9.61 3.71 19.96
C MET A 650 -10.22 4.72 20.92
N ILE A 651 -11.11 4.24 21.80
CA ILE A 651 -11.64 5.01 22.94
C ILE A 651 -11.23 4.30 24.22
N GLY A 652 -10.49 5.00 25.08
CA GLY A 652 -10.07 4.49 26.37
C GLY A 652 -11.04 4.91 27.45
N ILE A 653 -11.48 3.98 28.29
CA ILE A 653 -12.22 4.29 29.51
C ILE A 653 -11.31 3.98 30.70
N ILE A 654 -10.84 5.02 31.36
CA ILE A 654 -9.99 4.94 32.53
C ILE A 654 -10.82 5.16 33.79
N GLY A 655 -10.72 4.26 34.76
CA GLY A 655 -11.51 4.35 35.96
C GLY A 655 -11.29 3.19 36.91
N SER A 656 -11.53 3.44 38.19
CA SER A 656 -11.35 2.45 39.25
C SER A 656 -12.42 1.36 39.21
N GLN A 657 -12.17 0.21 39.84
CA GLN A 657 -13.12 -0.93 39.86
C GLN A 657 -14.52 -0.55 40.37
N ASN A 658 -14.60 0.43 41.28
CA ASN A 658 -15.86 0.88 41.89
C ASN A 658 -16.36 2.24 41.38
N ASP A 659 -15.73 2.82 40.34
CA ASP A 659 -16.08 4.14 39.82
C ASP A 659 -17.20 4.09 38.77
N GLY A 660 -18.03 3.05 38.75
CA GLY A 660 -19.13 2.91 37.80
C GLY A 660 -18.69 2.65 36.34
N LYS A 661 -17.39 2.44 36.10
CA LYS A 661 -16.81 2.11 34.79
C LYS A 661 -17.39 0.84 34.20
N SER A 662 -17.38 -0.27 34.96
CA SER A 662 -17.92 -1.55 34.51
C SER A 662 -19.42 -1.44 34.21
N ALA A 663 -20.18 -0.76 35.07
CA ALA A 663 -21.60 -0.50 34.83
C ALA A 663 -21.86 0.28 33.53
N PHE A 664 -21.00 1.24 33.19
CA PHE A 664 -21.09 1.99 31.93
C PHE A 664 -20.78 1.10 30.71
N ILE A 665 -19.70 0.31 30.77
CA ILE A 665 -19.30 -0.61 29.70
C ILE A 665 -20.37 -1.68 29.48
N ASP A 666 -20.83 -2.33 30.55
CA ASP A 666 -21.87 -3.36 30.50
C ASP A 666 -23.16 -2.82 29.89
N ARG A 667 -23.55 -1.60 30.26
CA ARG A 667 -24.73 -0.94 29.70
C ARG A 667 -24.56 -0.62 28.22
N LEU A 668 -23.38 -0.16 27.80
CA LEU A 668 -23.06 0.09 26.39
C LEU A 668 -23.14 -1.20 25.56
N LEU A 669 -22.50 -2.27 26.03
CA LEU A 669 -22.49 -3.58 25.35
C LEU A 669 -23.90 -4.18 25.30
N GLN A 670 -24.67 -4.07 26.38
CA GLN A 670 -26.06 -4.52 26.41
C GLN A 670 -26.95 -3.74 25.43
N SER A 671 -26.75 -2.42 25.29
CA SER A 671 -27.47 -1.61 24.31
C SER A 671 -27.15 -1.99 22.86
N LEU A 672 -25.95 -2.51 22.59
CA LEU A 672 -25.49 -2.89 21.25
C LEU A 672 -25.83 -4.33 20.87
N TYR A 673 -25.65 -5.28 21.79
CA TYR A 673 -25.71 -6.71 21.51
C TYR A 673 -26.76 -7.47 22.34
N GLY A 674 -27.53 -6.77 23.18
CA GLY A 674 -28.54 -7.38 24.04
C GLY A 674 -27.93 -8.29 25.11
N LYS A 675 -28.37 -9.55 25.18
CA LYS A 675 -27.87 -10.54 26.16
C LYS A 675 -26.57 -11.23 25.74
N LYS A 676 -26.19 -11.15 24.45
CA LYS A 676 -24.96 -11.75 23.92
C LYS A 676 -23.85 -10.71 23.95
N ILE A 677 -23.21 -10.55 25.10
CA ILE A 677 -22.06 -9.64 25.22
C ILE A 677 -20.86 -10.27 24.48
N PRO A 678 -20.17 -9.53 23.60
CA PRO A 678 -18.98 -10.05 22.93
C PRO A 678 -17.85 -10.29 23.93
N GLU A 679 -17.05 -11.34 23.70
CA GLU A 679 -15.82 -11.56 24.44
C GLU A 679 -14.77 -10.48 24.08
N PRO A 680 -13.87 -10.13 25.01
CA PRO A 680 -12.78 -9.22 24.72
C PRO A 680 -11.90 -9.75 23.57
N SER A 681 -11.51 -8.88 22.64
CA SER A 681 -10.53 -9.21 21.60
C SER A 681 -9.11 -9.35 22.16
N PHE A 682 -8.84 -8.68 23.28
CA PHE A 682 -7.60 -8.77 24.05
C PHE A 682 -7.91 -8.62 25.53
N GLU A 683 -7.26 -9.41 26.38
CA GLU A 683 -7.43 -9.35 27.83
C GLU A 683 -6.11 -9.61 28.56
N THR A 684 -5.83 -8.76 29.54
CA THR A 684 -4.82 -8.93 30.57
C THR A 684 -5.51 -8.78 31.94
N PRO A 685 -4.81 -9.04 33.06
CA PRO A 685 -5.38 -8.79 34.39
C PRO A 685 -5.88 -7.35 34.61
N PHE A 686 -5.41 -6.37 33.83
CA PHE A 686 -5.70 -4.95 34.03
C PHE A 686 -6.43 -4.27 32.86
N ILE A 687 -6.22 -4.74 31.63
CA ILE A 687 -6.70 -4.09 30.39
C ILE A 687 -7.51 -5.09 29.57
N LYS A 688 -8.65 -4.63 29.05
CA LYS A 688 -9.49 -5.38 28.10
C LYS A 688 -9.79 -4.54 26.86
N GLU A 689 -9.78 -5.16 25.68
CA GLU A 689 -10.19 -4.54 24.43
C GLU A 689 -11.48 -5.18 23.91
N TYR A 690 -12.38 -4.35 23.38
CA TYR A 690 -13.61 -4.80 22.74
C TYR A 690 -13.72 -4.19 21.35
N ASN A 691 -13.84 -5.02 20.32
CA ASN A 691 -14.08 -4.58 18.95
C ASN A 691 -15.58 -4.30 18.78
N ILE A 692 -15.95 -3.02 18.63
CA ILE A 692 -17.34 -2.58 18.59
C ILE A 692 -17.71 -2.15 17.17
N THR A 693 -18.86 -2.62 16.68
CA THR A 693 -19.42 -2.22 15.38
C THR A 693 -20.78 -1.53 15.59
N LEU A 694 -20.91 -0.29 15.12
CA LEU A 694 -22.13 0.50 15.27
C LEU A 694 -23.13 0.21 14.12
N PRO A 695 -24.33 -0.36 14.39
CA PRO A 695 -25.23 -0.85 13.34
C PRO A 695 -25.77 0.23 12.37
N LYS A 696 -25.90 1.47 12.82
CA LYS A 696 -26.52 2.56 12.03
C LYS A 696 -25.55 3.34 11.14
N LEU A 697 -24.25 3.28 11.43
CA LEU A 697 -23.21 4.04 10.73
C LEU A 697 -22.17 3.13 10.07
N GLU A 698 -22.26 1.82 10.30
CA GLU A 698 -21.28 0.81 9.85
C GLU A 698 -19.83 1.21 10.18
N ARG A 699 -19.68 1.92 11.30
CA ARG A 699 -18.41 2.38 11.84
C ARG A 699 -17.99 1.45 12.95
N SER A 700 -16.76 0.93 12.87
CA SER A 700 -16.14 0.15 13.94
C SER A 700 -15.10 0.97 14.70
N PHE A 701 -14.90 0.63 15.97
CA PHE A 701 -13.88 1.22 16.84
C PHE A 701 -13.51 0.23 17.94
N VAL A 702 -12.35 0.42 18.57
CA VAL A 702 -11.90 -0.38 19.71
C VAL A 702 -12.19 0.35 21.01
N LEU A 703 -12.95 -0.28 21.90
CA LEU A 703 -13.16 0.20 23.26
C LEU A 703 -12.13 -0.45 24.18
N VAL A 704 -11.35 0.36 24.90
CA VAL A 704 -10.31 -0.13 25.81
C VAL A 704 -10.68 0.17 27.25
N ASP A 705 -10.87 -0.88 28.04
CA ASP A 705 -11.05 -0.80 29.48
C ASP A 705 -9.68 -0.64 30.16
N LEU A 706 -9.38 0.55 30.66
CA LEU A 706 -8.11 0.89 31.30
C LEU A 706 -8.24 0.94 32.84
N PRO A 707 -7.25 0.43 33.59
CA PRO A 707 -7.30 0.41 35.05
C PRO A 707 -7.30 1.84 35.62
N GLY A 708 -7.98 2.03 36.75
CA GLY A 708 -7.92 3.26 37.52
C GLY A 708 -6.85 3.18 38.60
N PHE A 709 -6.34 4.32 39.01
CA PHE A 709 -5.40 4.43 40.12
C PHE A 709 -6.16 4.22 41.45
N GLN A 710 -5.91 3.09 42.11
CA GLN A 710 -6.54 2.71 43.37
C GLN A 710 -5.51 2.27 44.43
N GLY A 711 -5.91 2.40 45.69
CA GLY A 711 -5.19 1.89 46.86
C GLY A 711 -4.69 3.01 47.77
N PRO A 712 -4.51 2.76 49.08
CA PRO A 712 -3.91 3.72 49.99
C PRO A 712 -2.42 3.93 49.72
N ASN A 713 -1.77 3.00 49.01
CA ASN A 713 -0.32 2.96 48.88
C ASN A 713 0.14 3.33 47.47
N ILE A 714 1.30 3.98 47.42
CA ILE A 714 1.89 4.55 46.22
C ILE A 714 2.35 3.50 45.20
N GLU A 715 2.68 2.27 45.62
CA GLU A 715 3.13 1.19 44.72
C GLU A 715 2.00 0.72 43.78
N GLY A 716 0.76 0.73 44.27
CA GLY A 716 -0.42 0.37 43.48
C GLY A 716 -0.65 1.34 42.32
N HIS A 717 -0.55 2.64 42.60
CA HIS A 717 -0.67 3.68 41.57
C HIS A 717 0.42 3.57 40.51
N ALA A 718 1.61 3.19 40.95
CA ALA A 718 2.75 3.07 40.09
C ALA A 718 2.70 1.86 39.15
N THR A 719 2.29 0.71 39.69
CA THR A 719 2.03 -0.50 38.89
C THR A 719 0.97 -0.22 37.84
N VAL A 720 -0.12 0.45 38.21
CA VAL A 720 -1.19 0.85 37.28
C VAL A 720 -0.66 1.80 36.21
N LEU A 721 0.11 2.83 36.59
CA LEU A 721 0.68 3.76 35.62
C LEU A 721 1.59 3.04 34.62
N GLN A 722 2.46 2.16 35.12
CA GLN A 722 3.36 1.38 34.29
C GLN A 722 2.58 0.56 33.25
N VAL A 723 1.54 -0.16 33.67
CA VAL A 723 0.70 -0.96 32.77
C VAL A 723 0.04 -0.08 31.70
N ILE A 724 -0.51 1.08 32.08
CA ILE A 724 -1.12 2.02 31.14
C ILE A 724 -0.07 2.55 30.15
N VAL A 725 1.10 2.98 30.64
CA VAL A 725 2.16 3.59 29.83
C VAL A 725 2.76 2.57 28.85
N GLU A 726 3.04 1.35 29.31
CA GLU A 726 3.54 0.25 28.48
C GLU A 726 2.52 -0.10 27.38
N TYR A 727 1.25 -0.23 27.74
CA TYR A 727 0.19 -0.52 26.78
C TYR A 727 0.00 0.62 25.76
N LEU A 728 -0.14 1.87 26.21
CA LEU A 728 -0.34 3.02 25.31
C LEU A 728 0.85 3.24 24.36
N GLY A 729 2.08 2.96 24.82
CA GLY A 729 3.28 2.97 23.98
C GLY A 729 3.28 1.85 22.94
N ALA A 730 2.95 0.62 23.33
CA ALA A 730 2.86 -0.52 22.41
C ALA A 730 1.79 -0.28 21.33
N GLN A 731 0.60 0.21 21.70
CA GLN A 731 -0.45 0.53 20.74
C GLN A 731 0.01 1.61 19.75
N TYR A 732 0.70 2.66 20.23
CA TYR A 732 1.21 3.71 19.35
C TYR A 732 2.22 3.19 18.33
N ASN A 733 3.14 2.31 18.74
CA ASN A 733 4.11 1.71 17.82
C ASN A 733 3.45 0.81 16.78
N ASN A 734 2.36 0.14 17.16
CA ASN A 734 1.52 -0.62 16.23
C ASN A 734 0.59 0.29 15.39
N GLY A 735 0.84 1.61 15.38
CA GLY A 735 0.08 2.57 14.60
C GLY A 735 -1.33 2.83 15.11
N ARG A 736 -1.68 2.37 16.32
CA ARG A 736 -2.99 2.56 16.97
C ARG A 736 -3.00 3.77 17.90
N ARG A 737 -4.06 4.57 17.83
CA ARG A 737 -4.16 5.86 18.53
C ARG A 737 -5.47 6.02 19.25
N PHE A 738 -5.40 6.62 20.43
CA PHE A 738 -6.58 6.98 21.19
C PHE A 738 -7.19 8.27 20.66
N LYS A 739 -8.40 8.16 20.13
CA LYS A 739 -9.21 9.30 19.74
C LYS A 739 -9.71 10.07 20.96
N SER A 740 -10.12 9.36 22.00
CA SER A 740 -10.59 9.95 23.24
C SER A 740 -10.26 9.08 24.45
N LEU A 741 -10.05 9.73 25.58
CA LEU A 741 -9.91 9.13 26.89
C LEU A 741 -11.07 9.61 27.77
N VAL A 742 -11.83 8.68 28.33
CA VAL A 742 -12.97 8.94 29.23
C VAL A 742 -12.54 8.55 30.63
N TRP A 743 -12.46 9.53 31.54
CA TRP A 743 -12.15 9.27 32.94
C TRP A 743 -13.43 9.16 33.76
N CYS A 744 -13.67 7.98 34.34
CA CYS A 744 -14.79 7.71 35.22
C CYS A 744 -14.47 8.12 36.65
N TYR A 745 -15.34 8.93 37.27
CA TYR A 745 -15.23 9.32 38.66
C TYR A 745 -16.56 9.13 39.42
N LYS A 746 -16.51 8.39 40.53
CA LYS A 746 -17.69 8.17 41.40
C LYS A 746 -18.06 9.43 42.16
N ILE A 747 -19.17 10.07 41.78
CA ILE A 747 -19.59 11.33 42.40
C ILE A 747 -20.15 11.16 43.81
N SER A 748 -20.64 9.96 44.12
CA SER A 748 -21.27 9.67 45.40
C SER A 748 -20.30 9.54 46.58
N LYS A 749 -18.99 9.52 46.30
CA LYS A 749 -17.93 9.46 47.33
C LYS A 749 -18.15 10.53 48.41
N PRO A 750 -17.96 10.18 49.70
CA PRO A 750 -18.26 11.09 50.81
C PRO A 750 -17.36 12.33 50.83
N LYS A 751 -16.08 12.18 50.44
CA LYS A 751 -15.07 13.24 50.47
C LYS A 751 -14.11 13.10 49.28
N PHE A 752 -13.56 14.23 48.85
CA PHE A 752 -12.45 14.31 47.91
C PHE A 752 -11.13 14.16 48.67
N THR A 753 -10.25 13.26 48.24
CA THR A 753 -9.01 12.90 48.96
C THR A 753 -7.76 13.33 48.20
N ALA A 754 -6.59 13.25 48.86
CA ALA A 754 -5.29 13.48 48.20
C ALA A 754 -4.96 12.43 47.11
N ILE A 755 -5.62 11.26 47.14
CA ILE A 755 -5.52 10.26 46.09
C ILE A 755 -6.35 10.68 44.87
N ASP A 756 -7.56 11.21 45.09
CA ASP A 756 -8.38 11.74 43.98
C ASP A 756 -7.66 12.91 43.29
N GLU A 757 -6.97 13.77 44.05
CA GLU A 757 -6.12 14.83 43.52
C GLU A 757 -4.98 14.29 42.64
N LEU A 758 -4.32 13.21 43.07
CA LEU A 758 -3.29 12.57 42.25
C LEU A 758 -3.87 12.04 40.95
N ASN A 759 -5.03 11.38 41.02
CA ASN A 759 -5.68 10.78 39.85
C ASN A 759 -6.04 11.85 38.82
N VAL A 760 -6.58 13.00 39.28
CA VAL A 760 -6.83 14.17 38.42
C VAL A 760 -5.54 14.59 37.71
N ASN A 761 -4.43 14.70 38.45
CA ASN A 761 -3.17 15.16 37.88
C ASN A 761 -2.52 14.12 36.94
N LEU A 762 -2.58 12.83 37.25
CA LEU A 762 -2.06 11.77 36.38
C LEU A 762 -2.86 11.66 35.08
N VAL A 763 -4.19 11.74 35.14
CA VAL A 763 -5.03 11.75 33.92
C VAL A 763 -4.73 12.98 33.06
N LYS A 764 -4.48 14.14 33.69
CA LYS A 764 -4.04 15.36 32.98
C LYS A 764 -2.67 15.20 32.34
N ASP A 765 -1.73 14.53 32.99
CA ASP A 765 -0.40 14.27 32.41
C ASP A 765 -0.46 13.24 31.26
N ILE A 766 -1.35 12.24 31.36
CA ILE A 766 -1.59 11.25 30.30
C ILE A 766 -2.13 11.93 29.04
N ALA A 767 -3.14 12.79 29.20
CA ALA A 767 -3.76 13.51 28.09
C ALA A 767 -2.87 14.64 27.56
N GLY A 768 -2.27 15.39 28.48
CA GLY A 768 -1.44 16.56 28.22
C GLY A 768 -2.21 17.86 27.95
N PRO A 769 -1.49 19.00 27.87
CA PRO A 769 -2.10 20.32 27.75
C PRO A 769 -2.86 20.51 26.44
N ASN A 770 -2.38 19.88 25.36
CA ASN A 770 -3.02 19.93 24.04
C ASN A 770 -4.11 18.84 23.88
N GLY A 771 -4.01 17.73 24.62
CA GLY A 771 -4.94 16.60 24.56
C GLY A 771 -6.15 16.73 25.48
N SER A 772 -6.30 17.84 26.21
CA SER A 772 -7.44 18.07 27.11
C SER A 772 -8.81 18.03 26.41
N LYS A 773 -8.86 18.36 25.11
CA LYS A 773 -10.08 18.24 24.30
C LYS A 773 -10.47 16.78 24.00
N ASN A 774 -9.49 15.88 24.04
CA ASN A 774 -9.68 14.46 23.82
C ASN A 774 -9.95 13.72 25.14
N LEU A 775 -9.78 14.40 26.27
CA LEU A 775 -10.16 13.93 27.59
C LEU A 775 -11.61 14.34 27.90
N MET A 776 -12.40 13.41 28.43
CA MET A 776 -13.74 13.68 28.92
C MET A 776 -13.92 13.09 30.32
N VAL A 777 -14.61 13.82 31.20
CA VAL A 777 -14.91 13.32 32.56
C VAL A 777 -16.33 12.77 32.60
N LEU A 778 -16.46 11.49 32.91
CA LEU A 778 -17.73 10.83 33.16
C LEU A 778 -17.92 10.68 34.68
N THR A 779 -18.80 11.50 35.25
CA THR A 779 -19.20 11.35 36.65
C THR A 779 -20.28 10.28 36.77
N THR A 780 -20.07 9.30 37.64
CA THR A 780 -20.90 8.09 37.75
C THR A 780 -21.57 8.00 39.12
N ASP A 781 -22.49 7.04 39.29
CA ASP A 781 -23.23 6.76 40.54
C ASP A 781 -24.22 7.87 40.93
N TRP A 782 -24.81 8.54 39.94
CA TRP A 782 -25.84 9.57 40.13
C TRP A 782 -27.21 9.01 40.56
N ASP A 783 -27.45 7.71 40.38
CA ASP A 783 -28.65 7.01 40.83
C ASP A 783 -28.66 6.75 42.34
N ASN A 784 -27.49 6.77 42.98
CA ASN A 784 -27.33 6.56 44.41
C ASN A 784 -27.89 7.77 45.19
N GLY A 785 -29.13 7.67 45.67
CA GLY A 785 -29.84 8.75 46.37
C GLY A 785 -31.01 9.36 45.58
N ALA A 786 -31.32 8.85 44.39
CA ALA A 786 -32.45 9.30 43.55
C ALA A 786 -33.80 9.25 44.28
N GLY A 787 -34.05 8.19 45.05
CA GLY A 787 -35.27 8.03 45.86
C GLY A 787 -35.41 9.02 47.01
N VAL A 788 -34.33 9.68 47.44
CA VAL A 788 -34.39 10.76 48.45
C VAL A 788 -34.68 12.09 47.77
N ALA A 789 -34.12 12.33 46.58
CA ALA A 789 -34.36 13.55 45.81
C ALA A 789 -35.82 13.71 45.36
N THR A 790 -36.47 12.61 44.94
CA THR A 790 -37.90 12.60 44.58
C THR A 790 -38.81 12.87 45.77
N ASN A 791 -38.49 12.31 46.95
CA ASN A 791 -39.25 12.54 48.19
C ASN A 791 -39.12 13.98 48.74
N VAL A 792 -37.97 14.63 48.52
CA VAL A 792 -37.74 16.03 48.92
C VAL A 792 -38.46 17.01 47.98
N ALA A 793 -38.55 16.72 46.68
CA ALA A 793 -39.32 17.55 45.73
C ALA A 793 -40.84 17.57 46.05
N ALA A 794 -41.36 16.54 46.71
CA ALA A 794 -42.77 16.44 47.11
C ALA A 794 -43.13 17.18 48.43
N ARG A 795 -42.14 17.69 49.19
CA ARG A 795 -42.38 18.40 50.47
C ARG A 795 -41.77 19.81 50.45
N THR A 796 -42.58 20.79 50.81
CA THR A 796 -42.34 22.24 50.64
C THR A 796 -41.06 22.77 51.30
N ARG A 797 -40.50 23.81 50.65
CA ARG A 797 -39.28 24.56 50.99
C ARG A 797 -39.28 25.16 52.40
N THR A 798 -38.73 24.46 53.41
CA THR A 798 -38.23 25.17 54.62
C THR A 798 -37.19 24.45 55.48
N VAL A 799 -36.69 23.25 55.11
CA VAL A 799 -35.61 22.57 55.88
C VAL A 799 -34.60 21.84 54.97
N ALA A 800 -34.27 22.41 53.80
CA ALA A 800 -33.45 21.74 52.78
C ALA A 800 -31.92 21.93 52.92
N SER A 801 -31.42 22.36 54.08
CA SER A 801 -29.98 22.49 54.34
C SER A 801 -29.34 21.24 54.96
N VAL A 802 -30.12 20.19 55.27
CA VAL A 802 -29.59 18.85 55.62
C VAL A 802 -29.55 17.99 54.36
N VAL A 803 -28.66 18.42 53.46
CA VAL A 803 -28.02 17.74 52.31
C VAL A 803 -28.90 16.76 51.51
N SER A 804 -29.67 17.28 50.54
CA SER A 804 -30.11 16.46 49.40
C SER A 804 -28.85 15.87 48.71
N PRO A 805 -28.80 14.55 48.42
CA PRO A 805 -27.69 13.93 47.71
C PRO A 805 -27.31 14.66 46.42
N LEU A 806 -28.30 15.22 45.71
CA LEU A 806 -28.10 16.03 44.50
C LEU A 806 -27.15 17.22 44.74
N TYR A 807 -27.42 18.03 45.77
CA TYR A 807 -26.60 19.21 46.06
C TYR A 807 -25.15 18.83 46.41
N ARG A 808 -24.97 17.72 47.13
CA ARG A 808 -23.65 17.18 47.44
C ARG A 808 -22.90 16.77 46.17
N TYR A 809 -23.58 16.10 45.24
CA TYR A 809 -22.98 15.64 43.98
C TYR A 809 -22.63 16.80 43.06
N GLU A 810 -23.51 17.81 42.95
CA GLU A 810 -23.24 19.02 42.18
C GLU A 810 -22.08 19.82 42.76
N SER A 811 -21.99 19.95 44.08
CA SER A 811 -20.86 20.60 44.75
C SER A 811 -19.53 19.86 44.45
N MET A 812 -19.53 18.53 44.53
CA MET A 812 -18.37 17.71 44.18
C MET A 812 -18.00 17.83 42.69
N GLU A 813 -18.98 17.84 41.79
CA GLU A 813 -18.75 18.00 40.34
C GLU A 813 -18.16 19.38 40.03
N ASN A 814 -18.66 20.44 40.67
CA ASN A 814 -18.11 21.79 40.54
C ASN A 814 -16.68 21.87 41.08
N HIS A 815 -16.39 21.17 42.18
CA HIS A 815 -15.03 21.06 42.70
C HIS A 815 -14.10 20.39 41.66
N LEU A 816 -14.52 19.30 41.02
CA LEU A 816 -13.77 18.66 39.95
C LEU A 816 -13.57 19.57 38.74
N LYS A 817 -14.65 20.22 38.27
CA LYS A 817 -14.61 21.17 37.14
C LYS A 817 -13.57 22.26 37.35
N SER A 818 -13.37 22.74 38.57
CA SER A 818 -12.35 23.75 38.88
C SER A 818 -10.90 23.31 38.61
N ARG A 819 -10.64 21.99 38.51
CA ARG A 819 -9.29 21.42 38.30
C ARG A 819 -8.97 21.13 36.83
N PHE A 820 -9.97 21.21 35.96
CA PHE A 820 -9.85 21.00 34.53
C PHE A 820 -10.13 22.29 33.77
N LYS A 821 -9.40 22.52 32.68
CA LYS A 821 -9.62 23.67 31.78
C LYS A 821 -10.00 23.14 30.40
N GLY A 822 -11.19 23.50 29.92
CA GLY A 822 -11.67 23.11 28.59
C GLY A 822 -12.04 21.63 28.43
N VAL A 823 -12.29 20.91 29.53
CA VAL A 823 -12.70 19.50 29.54
C VAL A 823 -14.21 19.41 29.74
N GLU A 824 -14.87 18.57 28.96
CA GLU A 824 -16.31 18.35 29.06
C GLU A 824 -16.64 17.32 30.15
N PHE A 825 -17.76 17.55 30.84
CA PHE A 825 -18.28 16.68 31.91
C PHE A 825 -19.63 16.09 31.49
N LYS A 826 -19.80 14.78 31.70
CA LYS A 826 -21.08 14.08 31.55
C LYS A 826 -21.43 13.32 32.83
N ARG A 827 -22.72 13.08 33.03
CA ARG A 827 -23.28 12.36 34.18
C ARG A 827 -23.85 11.01 33.74
N PHE A 828 -23.63 9.96 34.53
CA PHE A 828 -24.13 8.61 34.31
C PHE A 828 -24.67 7.96 35.59
N GLY A 829 -25.78 7.24 35.49
CA GLY A 829 -26.36 6.47 36.59
C GLY A 829 -27.34 5.39 36.10
N MET A 830 -27.52 4.35 36.90
CA MET A 830 -28.36 3.19 36.58
C MET A 830 -29.73 3.28 37.24
N PHE A 831 -30.61 4.10 36.67
CA PHE A 831 -31.96 4.30 37.19
C PHE A 831 -32.90 3.13 36.85
N LYS A 832 -33.79 2.78 37.79
CA LYS A 832 -34.87 1.83 37.53
C LYS A 832 -35.85 2.43 36.51
N PRO A 833 -36.47 1.64 35.61
CA PRO A 833 -37.46 2.16 34.66
C PRO A 833 -38.63 2.90 35.31
N SER A 834 -38.97 2.53 36.55
CA SER A 834 -40.04 3.15 37.35
C SER A 834 -39.67 4.50 37.98
N ASP A 835 -38.41 4.95 37.88
CA ASP A 835 -37.91 6.18 38.51
C ASP A 835 -37.45 7.22 37.47
N SER A 836 -38.32 7.50 36.50
CA SER A 836 -38.07 8.50 35.45
C SER A 836 -37.91 9.92 36.01
N ALA A 837 -38.70 10.27 37.03
CA ALA A 837 -38.61 11.57 37.69
C ALA A 837 -37.28 11.75 38.44
N GLY A 838 -36.80 10.73 39.16
CA GLY A 838 -35.49 10.77 39.83
C GLY A 838 -34.33 10.87 38.84
N ARG A 839 -34.44 10.20 37.69
CA ARG A 839 -33.48 10.31 36.58
C ARG A 839 -33.38 11.72 36.01
N GLU A 840 -34.51 12.34 35.72
CA GLU A 840 -34.57 13.71 35.19
C GLU A 840 -34.01 14.73 36.19
N ILE A 841 -34.35 14.58 37.47
CA ILE A 841 -33.84 15.45 38.56
C ILE A 841 -32.33 15.30 38.74
N MET A 842 -31.81 14.07 38.78
CA MET A 842 -30.39 13.82 39.09
C MET A 842 -29.46 14.13 37.92
N LEU A 843 -29.86 13.77 36.69
CA LEU A 843 -29.02 13.98 35.51
C LEU A 843 -29.26 15.35 34.85
N GLY A 844 -30.40 16.01 35.13
CA GLY A 844 -30.82 17.27 34.52
C GLY A 844 -31.14 17.16 33.02
N SER A 845 -31.42 18.32 32.39
CA SER A 845 -31.67 18.42 30.94
C SER A 845 -30.42 18.23 30.07
N ALA A 846 -29.23 18.17 30.67
CA ALA A 846 -27.92 18.04 29.99
C ALA A 846 -27.40 16.59 29.90
N SER A 847 -28.27 15.62 30.18
CA SER A 847 -27.88 14.22 30.39
C SER A 847 -27.32 13.54 29.14
N ALA A 848 -26.19 12.84 29.29
CA ALA A 848 -25.84 11.74 28.40
C ALA A 848 -26.68 10.51 28.79
N GLU A 849 -27.98 10.61 28.54
CA GLU A 849 -28.86 9.46 28.50
C GLU A 849 -28.47 8.60 27.30
N ASP A 850 -28.20 7.32 27.59
CA ASP A 850 -27.68 6.30 26.68
C ASP A 850 -26.14 6.37 26.43
N PRO A 851 -25.35 5.44 27.01
CA PRO A 851 -23.92 5.27 26.71
C PRO A 851 -23.61 5.24 25.21
N LEU A 852 -24.52 4.71 24.40
CA LEU A 852 -24.35 4.65 22.95
C LEU A 852 -24.38 6.05 22.30
N LYS A 853 -25.25 6.94 22.77
CA LYS A 853 -25.31 8.33 22.31
C LYS A 853 -24.04 9.08 22.70
N PHE A 854 -23.53 8.85 23.91
CA PHE A 854 -22.28 9.40 24.38
C PHE A 854 -21.09 8.98 23.51
N ILE A 855 -20.91 7.68 23.28
CA ILE A 855 -19.82 7.16 22.44
C ILE A 855 -19.90 7.71 21.00
N ARG A 856 -21.11 7.83 20.42
CA ARG A 856 -21.29 8.44 19.09
C ARG A 856 -20.76 9.87 19.05
N SER A 857 -21.04 10.68 20.08
CA SER A 857 -20.55 12.06 20.15
C SER A 857 -19.02 12.15 20.19
N LEU A 858 -18.35 11.22 20.88
CA LEU A 858 -16.89 11.13 20.90
C LEU A 858 -16.33 10.78 19.52
N LEU A 859 -16.98 9.85 18.80
CA LEU A 859 -16.58 9.45 17.45
C LEU A 859 -16.84 10.55 16.40
N GLU A 860 -17.82 11.42 16.62
CA GLU A 860 -18.13 12.57 15.74
C GLU A 860 -17.19 13.76 15.94
N SER A 861 -16.44 13.81 17.05
CA SER A 861 -15.45 14.85 17.29
C SER A 861 -14.36 14.88 16.20
N LYS A 862 -13.98 16.11 15.80
CA LYS A 862 -12.98 16.37 14.74
C LYS A 862 -11.55 16.57 15.27
N ASP A 863 -11.37 16.68 16.59
CA ASP A 863 -10.04 16.87 17.19
C ASP A 863 -9.30 15.52 17.24
N THR A 864 -8.12 15.47 16.62
CA THR A 864 -7.27 14.27 16.55
C THR A 864 -5.97 14.41 17.34
N THR A 865 -5.97 15.30 18.34
CA THR A 865 -4.75 15.59 19.11
C THR A 865 -4.27 14.38 19.88
N LYS A 866 -3.03 13.94 19.61
CA LYS A 866 -2.43 12.77 20.26
C LYS A 866 -2.38 12.95 21.80
N LEU A 867 -2.64 11.88 22.55
CA LEU A 867 -2.39 11.87 24.00
C LEU A 867 -0.89 12.06 24.25
N GLN A 868 -0.53 12.93 25.20
CA GLN A 868 0.87 13.27 25.48
C GLN A 868 1.71 12.04 25.81
N VAL A 869 1.19 11.11 26.61
CA VAL A 869 1.96 9.92 27.01
C VAL A 869 2.29 9.01 25.82
N GLN A 870 1.40 8.90 24.81
CA GLN A 870 1.68 8.10 23.61
C GLN A 870 2.87 8.68 22.83
N HIS A 871 3.05 10.00 22.85
CA HIS A 871 4.18 10.67 22.20
C HIS A 871 5.48 10.59 23.01
N GLU A 872 5.38 10.76 24.33
CA GLU A 872 6.54 10.74 25.22
C GLU A 872 7.21 9.37 25.30
N VAL A 873 6.42 8.31 25.40
CA VAL A 873 6.95 6.92 25.53
C VAL A 873 7.77 6.52 24.33
N CYS A 874 7.35 6.89 23.11
CA CYS A 874 8.11 6.58 21.91
C CYS A 874 9.46 7.30 21.85
N LYS A 875 9.53 8.52 22.41
CA LYS A 875 10.78 9.29 22.49
C LYS A 875 11.70 8.78 23.59
N THR A 876 11.17 8.52 24.79
CA THR A 876 12.00 8.23 25.97
C THR A 876 12.24 6.75 26.19
N ARG A 877 11.37 5.88 25.67
CA ARG A 877 11.40 4.40 25.80
C ARG A 877 11.35 3.86 27.24
N ILE A 878 11.27 4.74 28.23
CA ILE A 878 11.16 4.42 29.66
C ILE A 878 9.99 5.19 30.27
N VAL A 879 9.30 4.56 31.23
CA VAL A 879 8.13 5.15 31.92
C VAL A 879 8.50 6.46 32.61
N ALA A 880 9.67 6.51 33.25
CA ALA A 880 10.20 7.70 33.93
C ALA A 880 10.44 8.90 33.00
N GLY A 881 10.54 8.68 31.70
CA GLY A 881 10.72 9.73 30.70
C GLY A 881 9.42 10.47 30.35
N THR A 882 8.27 9.93 30.74
CA THR A 882 6.96 10.56 30.56
C THR A 882 6.70 11.59 31.67
N THR A 883 5.82 12.55 31.41
CA THR A 883 5.38 13.55 32.39
C THR A 883 4.65 12.88 33.56
N ALA A 884 3.79 11.90 33.27
CA ALA A 884 3.10 11.12 34.31
C ALA A 884 4.10 10.31 35.16
N GLY A 885 5.11 9.71 34.53
CA GLY A 885 6.19 8.99 35.21
C GLY A 885 7.02 9.89 36.12
N ARG A 886 7.37 11.10 35.67
CA ARG A 886 8.06 12.11 36.50
C ARG A 886 7.23 12.50 37.72
N ARG A 887 5.94 12.80 37.57
CA ARG A 887 5.07 13.15 38.72
C ARG A 887 5.06 12.06 39.78
N LEU A 888 5.02 10.81 39.34
CA LEU A 888 5.01 9.67 40.24
C LEU A 888 6.37 9.53 40.95
N ARG A 889 7.49 9.70 40.24
CA ARG A 889 8.83 9.75 40.84
C ARG A 889 8.90 10.81 41.94
N ASP A 890 8.50 12.04 41.64
CA ASP A 890 8.53 13.16 42.60
C ASP A 890 7.72 12.83 43.86
N ARG A 891 6.60 12.11 43.71
CA ARG A 891 5.77 11.66 44.83
C ARG A 891 6.47 10.57 45.66
N PHE A 892 7.12 9.59 45.04
CA PHE A 892 7.92 8.59 45.77
C PHE A 892 9.06 9.25 46.55
N GLU A 893 9.76 10.20 45.93
CA GLU A 893 10.84 10.94 46.60
C GLU A 893 10.31 11.74 47.81
N ALA A 894 9.13 12.36 47.69
CA ALA A 894 8.48 13.05 48.80
C ALA A 894 8.06 12.10 49.93
N GLU A 895 7.49 10.93 49.64
CA GLU A 895 7.12 9.94 50.65
C GLU A 895 8.35 9.31 51.32
N ILE A 896 9.42 9.03 50.55
CA ILE A 896 10.70 8.57 51.09
C ILE A 896 11.27 9.62 52.06
N LYS A 897 11.23 10.91 51.68
CA LYS A 897 11.69 11.99 52.55
C LYS A 897 10.89 12.05 53.85
N LYS A 898 9.55 11.99 53.76
CA LYS A 898 8.66 11.99 54.92
C LYS A 898 8.91 10.79 55.85
N LYS A 899 9.10 9.59 55.31
CA LYS A 899 9.43 8.40 56.11
C LYS A 899 10.81 8.49 56.76
N LYS A 900 11.81 9.09 56.10
CA LYS A 900 13.13 9.36 56.72
C LYS A 900 13.02 10.34 57.90
N GLU A 901 12.25 11.40 57.76
CA GLU A 901 11.97 12.35 58.85
C GLU A 901 11.24 11.65 60.01
N SER A 902 10.28 10.76 59.71
CA SER A 902 9.62 9.92 60.72
C SER A 902 10.60 8.99 61.44
N ILE A 903 11.54 8.36 60.73
CA ILE A 903 12.58 7.51 61.35
C ILE A 903 13.49 8.34 62.27
N GLN A 904 13.83 9.58 61.88
CA GLN A 904 14.60 10.48 62.72
C GLN A 904 13.84 10.81 64.02
N ALA A 905 12.55 11.13 63.93
CA ALA A 905 11.72 11.39 65.10
C ALA A 905 11.59 10.17 66.02
N LEU A 906 11.37 8.97 65.46
CA LEU A 906 11.30 7.72 66.22
C LEU A 906 12.64 7.38 66.90
N ASN A 907 13.77 7.71 66.26
CA ASN A 907 15.09 7.54 66.87
C ASN A 907 15.29 8.49 68.06
N THR A 908 14.87 9.75 67.96
CA THR A 908 14.88 10.68 69.09
C THR A 908 13.99 10.19 70.23
N GLU A 909 12.78 9.69 69.94
CA GLU A 909 11.90 9.12 70.97
C GLU A 909 12.51 7.88 71.64
N LEU A 910 13.23 7.04 70.88
CA LEU A 910 13.96 5.89 71.44
C LEU A 910 15.13 6.30 72.35
N GLU A 911 15.78 7.42 72.08
CA GLU A 911 16.86 7.99 72.90
C GLU A 911 16.32 8.60 74.19
N GLU A 912 15.13 9.23 74.16
CA GLU A 912 14.47 9.83 75.34
C GLU A 912 13.86 8.79 76.31
N LEU A 913 13.55 7.59 75.82
CA LEU A 913 12.98 6.50 76.63
C LEU A 913 14.06 5.73 77.41
N ASP A 914 14.73 6.38 78.36
CA ASP A 914 15.80 5.77 79.17
C ASP A 914 15.28 5.23 80.52
N GLY A 915 15.23 3.90 80.68
CA GLY A 915 14.84 3.22 81.92
C GLY A 915 14.09 1.88 81.74
N PRO A 916 14.17 0.95 82.72
CA PRO A 916 13.64 -0.42 82.62
C PRO A 916 12.10 -0.55 82.59
N GLY A 917 11.35 0.55 82.76
CA GLY A 917 9.88 0.58 82.74
C GLY A 917 9.21 0.70 81.36
N HIS A 918 9.99 0.93 80.28
CA HIS A 918 9.45 1.28 78.95
C HIS A 918 9.68 0.21 77.87
N TYR A 919 10.03 -1.03 78.24
CA TYR A 919 10.39 -2.10 77.30
C TYR A 919 9.35 -2.34 76.18
N LYS A 920 8.06 -2.39 76.53
CA LYS A 920 6.97 -2.60 75.55
C LYS A 920 6.87 -1.44 74.54
N LYS A 921 6.96 -0.20 75.00
CA LYS A 921 6.89 1.00 74.14
C LYS A 921 8.13 1.09 73.21
N ARG A 922 9.32 0.74 73.72
CA ARG A 922 10.54 0.67 72.89
C ARG A 922 10.43 -0.38 71.78
N LEU A 923 9.85 -1.54 72.06
CA LEU A 923 9.58 -2.57 71.05
C LEU A 923 8.60 -2.07 69.96
N GLU A 924 7.50 -1.42 70.36
CA GLU A 924 6.52 -0.86 69.42
C GLU A 924 7.15 0.19 68.49
N ILE A 925 7.98 1.10 69.03
CA ILE A 925 8.69 2.12 68.23
C ILE A 925 9.75 1.48 67.32
N GLN A 926 10.45 0.44 67.79
CA GLN A 926 11.42 -0.30 66.96
C GLN A 926 10.74 -1.05 65.81
N ASP A 927 9.55 -1.60 66.03
CA ASP A 927 8.76 -2.25 64.98
C ASP A 927 8.27 -1.24 63.94
N GLU A 928 7.78 -0.07 64.38
CA GLU A 928 7.37 1.01 63.49
C GLU A 928 8.55 1.54 62.66
N ARG A 929 9.73 1.69 63.28
CA ARG A 929 10.97 2.09 62.58
C ARG A 929 11.38 1.07 61.52
N ARG A 930 11.39 -0.22 61.86
CA ARG A 930 11.70 -1.30 60.90
C ARG A 930 10.70 -1.34 59.74
N GLY A 931 9.42 -1.10 60.02
CA GLY A 931 8.40 -0.94 58.99
C GLY A 931 8.72 0.20 58.02
N ALA A 932 9.05 1.38 58.55
CA ALA A 932 9.43 2.54 57.74
C ALA A 932 10.72 2.33 56.93
N GLU A 933 11.73 1.64 57.48
CA GLU A 933 12.96 1.28 56.76
C GLU A 933 12.67 0.30 55.61
N SER A 934 11.80 -0.69 55.84
CA SER A 934 11.35 -1.64 54.82
C SER A 934 10.59 -0.93 53.69
N ASP A 935 9.67 -0.02 54.00
CA ASP A 935 8.93 0.79 53.03
C ASP A 935 9.90 1.56 52.11
N ILE A 936 10.91 2.24 52.69
CA ILE A 936 11.91 3.01 51.94
C ILE A 936 12.73 2.10 51.01
N ALA A 937 13.16 0.93 51.48
CA ALA A 937 13.94 -0.01 50.68
C ALA A 937 13.12 -0.51 49.48
N GLN A 938 11.85 -0.84 49.70
CA GLN A 938 10.92 -1.27 48.66
C GLN A 938 10.68 -0.16 47.62
N TRP A 939 10.43 1.08 48.07
CA TRP A 939 10.20 2.22 47.17
C TRP A 939 11.43 2.59 46.34
N LYS A 940 12.64 2.51 46.91
CA LYS A 940 13.88 2.74 46.15
C LYS A 940 14.09 1.71 45.04
N LYS A 941 13.91 0.43 45.36
CA LYS A 941 13.99 -0.65 44.37
C LYS A 941 13.00 -0.43 43.23
N PHE A 942 11.78 -0.01 43.58
CA PHE A 942 10.74 0.25 42.61
C PHE A 942 11.03 1.50 41.73
N LEU A 943 11.66 2.54 42.27
CA LEU A 943 12.17 3.68 41.48
C LEU A 943 13.26 3.23 40.49
N GLU A 944 14.21 2.40 40.92
CA GLU A 944 15.25 1.82 40.04
C GLU A 944 14.64 0.98 38.90
N ASP A 945 13.57 0.24 39.18
CA ASP A 945 12.84 -0.54 38.17
C ASP A 945 12.14 0.38 37.15
N ILE A 946 11.52 1.49 37.57
CA ILE A 946 10.89 2.46 36.64
C ILE A 946 11.93 3.17 35.77
N GLU A 947 13.14 3.38 36.29
CA GLU A 947 14.22 4.07 35.59
C GLU A 947 15.00 3.18 34.63
N SER A 948 15.11 1.89 34.93
CA SER A 948 15.87 0.93 34.13
C SER A 948 15.04 0.15 33.12
N LYS A 949 13.72 0.00 33.35
CA LYS A 949 12.87 -0.85 32.51
C LYS A 949 12.47 -0.16 31.21
N THR A 950 13.07 -0.64 30.13
CA THR A 950 12.69 -0.27 28.76
C THR A 950 11.30 -0.82 28.45
N VAL A 951 10.42 0.02 27.90
CA VAL A 951 9.10 -0.40 27.43
C VAL A 951 9.30 -1.36 26.25
N VAL A 952 9.02 -2.65 26.46
CA VAL A 952 9.20 -3.72 25.47
C VAL A 952 8.21 -3.50 24.31
N GLY A 953 8.70 -3.60 23.06
CA GLY A 953 7.91 -3.33 21.85
C GLY A 953 8.17 -1.97 21.20
N VAL A 954 9.12 -1.17 21.71
CA VAL A 954 9.61 0.08 21.09
C VAL A 954 10.93 -0.16 20.36
N THR A 955 10.90 -0.88 19.24
CA THR A 955 12.00 -0.88 18.27
C THR A 955 11.79 0.22 17.23
N PRO A 956 12.81 1.03 16.89
CA PRO A 956 12.70 1.95 15.77
C PRO A 956 12.47 1.14 14.49
N ARG A 957 11.41 1.47 13.75
CA ARG A 957 11.33 1.17 12.32
C ARG A 957 12.18 2.18 11.56
#